data_AF-A0A7J7YRV2-F1
#
_entry.id   AF-A0A7J7YRV2-F1
#
_cell.length_a   1.000
_cell.length_b   1.000
_cell.length_c   1.000
_cell.angle_alpha   90.00
_cell.angle_beta   90.00
_cell.angle_gamma   90.00
#
_symmetry.space_group_name_H-M   'P 1'
#
loop_
_entity.id
_entity.type
_entity.pdbx_description
1 polymer ?
#
loop_
_entity_poly.entity_id
_entity_poly.type
_entity_poly.pdbx_seq_one_letter_code
_entity_poly.pdbx_strand_id
1 'polypeptide(L)'
;MDPLMAVLCLLPLFPGLAAAIPSCSQNVQISGGNFTLSHGWAPGSVLIYSCPLGRYPSPASRLCLSHGQWQTARSTRLTKAVCKRSHCPNPGISVGSVRTGSRFGLGDKVSYRCSSDLVLTGSAVRECQGNGVWSGTEPICRQPYSYDFPEDVAPALGASLSHMLGATNPTQKKKDHENGTGTNMYEALNSVYTMMNNQIHRLSMDTVTWQEIRHAIILLTDGKSNMGGSPKPAVDSIKEILNINQKRNDYLDIYAIGVGKLDVDWRELNELGSKKDGERHAFILQDTQALYQVFEHMLDVSQLIDTICGVGNMSANASAQERTPWHVTIKPKSQETCRGSLISDQWVLTAAHCFRHADEDRSLWRVNVGDPNSQWGKDFQIEKVVISSEFNVFAKKPQGILEFYADDIALLKLAQKVKMSTHARPICLPCTVGANLALRRPPGSTCREHENELLNKLSVPAHFAALNGDTLNINLKTGMEWASCIEVVSQDKKMFPNLTDVREVVTDQFLCSGTGEDDNPCKGVSMTSESPCSLEGVEIKGGSFRLLKEGQALEYVCPSGFYPYPVQARTCRSTGSWSTLQTQDQKIVKKAECRAIRCPRPQDFENGDYWPRSPYYNLSDQLSFHCYDGYTLRGSANRTCQANGRWDGQTAICDNGAAYCPNPGIPIGTRKVGSQYRLEDSVTYYCSRGLTLRGSHQRTCLEGGSWSGTEPSCQDSFMYDTPGEVAEAFLSSLTETIEGVDADDGHSPGEQQKRKIVLDPSGSMNIYLVLDGSDSIGAHNFTGAKNCLTHFIEKVASYGVKPKYGLVTYATDAKTLIRVSEAQSSDAAWVTEKLNKISYEDHKLKTGTNTKKALQAVYSMMSWEGDTRPEGWNRTRHVIILMTDGLHNMGGDPVPVIHDIRSLLDIGRDRKNPREDYLDVYVFGVGPLVNQENINALASKKDKEQHVFKVKDMENLEDVFFQMLDETRTLGLCGMVWEHRKGTDYHKQPWQAKISVTRPLKGHENCMGAVVSEYFVLTAAHCFTVDDQKHSIKVSVGGKKQDLEIEEVLFHPKYNINGKKAEGIPEFYDYDVALIKLKKRLVYSETLRPICLPCTQGTNQALRLPRSTTCQKQMEELLPAKDIQALFVSELFKDGRKMLVRKEVYIKNGDKKAGCERDALKAPGYEKVKDISEVVTPRFLCTGGVSPYSDPNTCKGDSGGPLIIHKRSRFIQVGVISWGVVDVCRDQRRQQYVPAHARDFHINLFQVLPWLKDKLQHEDLDFL
;
A
#
# COMPACT_ATOMS: atom_id res chain seq x y z
N MET A 1 62.83 -19.56 -35.36
CA MET A 1 64.13 -19.01 -35.74
C MET A 1 64.14 -17.55 -35.31
N ASP A 2 64.85 -17.26 -34.22
CA ASP A 2 65.60 -16.01 -34.10
C ASP A 2 66.64 -15.95 -35.26
N PRO A 3 67.23 -14.81 -35.66
CA PRO A 3 67.77 -13.82 -34.70
C PRO A 3 67.85 -12.31 -35.12
N LEU A 4 68.15 -11.46 -34.13
CA LEU A 4 69.15 -10.34 -34.12
C LEU A 4 69.13 -9.23 -35.22
N MET A 5 69.53 -7.96 -35.02
CA MET A 5 69.88 -7.13 -33.83
C MET A 5 70.18 -5.68 -34.29
N ALA A 6 70.05 -4.71 -33.37
CA ALA A 6 70.98 -3.56 -33.18
C ALA A 6 71.07 -2.45 -34.29
N VAL A 7 71.40 -1.17 -34.02
CA VAL A 7 71.65 -0.37 -32.78
C VAL A 7 71.90 1.12 -33.15
N LEU A 8 71.67 2.08 -32.21
CA LEU A 8 72.11 3.51 -32.20
C LEU A 8 71.66 4.44 -33.38
N CYS A 9 71.64 5.79 -33.27
CA CYS A 9 71.22 6.72 -32.20
C CYS A 9 71.23 8.19 -32.70
N LEU A 10 70.59 9.11 -31.94
CA LEU A 10 70.82 10.57 -31.88
C LEU A 10 70.44 11.49 -33.08
N LEU A 11 69.32 12.22 -32.92
CA LEU A 11 69.12 13.71 -32.85
C LEU A 11 69.97 14.68 -33.73
N PRO A 12 69.51 15.93 -34.07
CA PRO A 12 68.28 16.67 -33.66
C PRO A 12 67.51 17.44 -34.78
N LEU A 13 66.51 18.22 -34.33
CA LEU A 13 65.48 19.08 -34.96
C LEU A 13 65.88 20.07 -36.10
N PHE A 14 65.00 20.22 -37.12
CA PHE A 14 64.28 21.46 -37.53
C PHE A 14 63.34 21.18 -38.75
N PRO A 15 62.41 22.07 -39.18
CA PRO A 15 61.12 21.62 -39.75
C PRO A 15 60.72 22.18 -41.13
N GLY A 16 59.80 21.48 -41.80
CA GLY A 16 58.77 22.11 -42.66
C GLY A 16 58.87 21.91 -44.18
N LEU A 17 58.02 21.03 -44.72
CA LEU A 17 57.03 21.37 -45.76
C LEU A 17 56.05 20.20 -45.95
N ALA A 18 54.74 20.51 -45.94
CA ALA A 18 53.67 19.50 -45.96
C ALA A 18 53.15 19.24 -47.38
N ALA A 19 52.89 17.97 -47.71
CA ALA A 19 52.18 17.58 -48.93
C ALA A 19 50.66 17.66 -48.73
N ALA A 20 49.94 18.20 -49.73
CA ALA A 20 48.49 18.42 -49.65
C ALA A 20 47.65 17.14 -49.80
N ILE A 21 46.55 17.06 -49.05
CA ILE A 21 45.61 15.92 -49.05
C ILE A 21 44.69 16.01 -50.29
N PRO A 22 44.44 14.91 -51.03
CA PRO A 22 43.63 14.94 -52.25
C PRO A 22 42.14 15.14 -51.97
N SER A 23 41.53 16.19 -52.55
CA SER A 23 40.10 16.52 -52.44
C SER A 23 39.26 15.97 -53.61
N CYS A 24 37.99 15.62 -53.35
CA CYS A 24 37.06 15.10 -54.35
C CYS A 24 36.61 16.13 -55.41
N SER A 25 36.30 15.60 -56.60
CA SER A 25 35.83 16.38 -57.76
C SER A 25 34.55 17.19 -57.49
N GLN A 26 34.54 18.45 -57.96
CA GLN A 26 33.42 19.38 -57.75
C GLN A 26 32.23 19.19 -58.72
N ASN A 27 32.34 18.25 -59.67
CA ASN A 27 31.36 18.09 -60.76
C ASN A 27 30.17 17.20 -60.34
N VAL A 28 29.36 17.71 -59.42
CA VAL A 28 28.33 16.93 -58.70
C VAL A 28 26.94 17.59 -58.68
N GLN A 29 26.53 18.20 -59.79
CA GLN A 29 25.19 18.78 -59.89
C GLN A 29 24.08 17.72 -60.09
N ILE A 30 22.87 18.05 -59.64
CA ILE A 30 21.64 17.24 -59.80
C ILE A 30 20.66 17.91 -60.77
N SER A 31 20.16 17.15 -61.75
CA SER A 31 19.16 17.66 -62.69
C SER A 31 17.81 17.86 -61.99
N GLY A 32 17.43 19.14 -61.83
CA GLY A 32 16.16 19.56 -61.24
C GLY A 32 16.14 19.65 -59.71
N GLY A 33 17.31 19.77 -59.07
CA GLY A 33 17.47 19.89 -57.62
C GLY A 33 18.70 20.72 -57.24
N ASN A 34 19.14 20.64 -55.98
CA ASN A 34 20.37 21.27 -55.49
C ASN A 34 21.18 20.30 -54.60
N PHE A 35 22.40 20.66 -54.19
CA PHE A 35 23.23 19.83 -53.30
C PHE A 35 23.93 20.63 -52.19
N THR A 36 24.34 19.94 -51.13
CA THR A 36 25.17 20.47 -50.04
C THR A 36 26.33 19.51 -49.73
N LEU A 37 27.41 20.02 -49.14
CA LEU A 37 28.55 19.23 -48.67
C LEU A 37 28.82 19.50 -47.18
N SER A 38 29.16 18.47 -46.42
CA SER A 38 29.41 18.60 -44.98
C SER A 38 30.73 19.28 -44.62
N HIS A 39 31.85 18.84 -45.21
CA HIS A 39 33.21 19.35 -44.88
C HIS A 39 33.99 19.79 -46.13
N GLY A 40 33.28 20.47 -47.03
CA GLY A 40 33.81 20.86 -48.34
C GLY A 40 34.14 19.62 -49.18
N TRP A 41 35.30 19.63 -49.84
CA TRP A 41 35.70 18.59 -50.80
C TRP A 41 36.74 17.59 -50.22
N ALA A 42 37.08 17.68 -48.93
CA ALA A 42 38.07 16.79 -48.32
C ALA A 42 37.54 15.34 -48.19
N PRO A 43 38.42 14.32 -48.18
CA PRO A 43 38.03 12.95 -47.87
C PRO A 43 37.24 12.82 -46.56
N GLY A 44 36.25 11.94 -46.56
CA GLY A 44 35.25 11.82 -45.49
C GLY A 44 34.05 12.75 -45.64
N SER A 45 34.10 13.78 -46.49
CA SER A 45 32.97 14.67 -46.74
C SER A 45 31.80 13.94 -47.38
N VAL A 46 30.57 14.27 -46.97
CA VAL A 46 29.34 13.72 -47.55
C VAL A 46 28.68 14.81 -48.38
N LEU A 47 28.41 14.47 -49.64
CA LEU A 47 27.58 15.23 -50.56
C LEU A 47 26.13 14.74 -50.44
N ILE A 48 25.19 15.63 -50.16
CA ILE A 48 23.77 15.31 -50.05
C ILE A 48 23.01 16.05 -51.15
N TYR A 49 22.20 15.31 -51.90
CA TYR A 49 21.33 15.87 -52.93
C TYR A 49 19.94 16.19 -52.36
N SER A 50 19.31 17.23 -52.90
CA SER A 50 17.99 17.71 -52.52
C SER A 50 17.15 18.00 -53.76
N CYS A 51 15.85 17.76 -53.69
CA CYS A 51 14.90 17.96 -54.79
C CYS A 51 13.69 18.79 -54.33
N PRO A 52 13.02 19.50 -55.23
CA PRO A 52 11.73 20.13 -54.95
C PRO A 52 10.67 19.11 -54.50
N LEU A 53 9.67 19.60 -53.77
CA LEU A 53 8.53 18.81 -53.28
C LEU A 53 7.91 17.93 -54.38
N GLY A 54 7.65 16.66 -54.04
CA GLY A 54 7.08 15.66 -54.95
C GLY A 54 8.08 14.88 -55.82
N ARG A 55 9.39 15.08 -55.62
CA ARG A 55 10.45 14.28 -56.27
C ARG A 55 11.56 13.91 -55.28
N TYR A 56 12.21 12.77 -55.52
CA TYR A 56 13.36 12.32 -54.72
C TYR A 56 14.66 12.28 -55.54
N PRO A 57 15.82 12.61 -54.94
CA PRO A 57 17.12 12.52 -55.58
C PRO A 57 17.56 11.06 -55.71
N SER A 58 17.97 10.66 -56.92
CA SER A 58 18.52 9.33 -57.19
C SER A 58 19.87 9.47 -57.90
N PRO A 59 21.01 9.15 -57.25
CA PRO A 59 21.18 8.78 -55.83
C PRO A 59 20.92 9.95 -54.86
N ALA A 60 20.65 9.63 -53.58
CA ALA A 60 20.36 10.64 -52.55
C ALA A 60 21.61 11.31 -51.95
N SER A 61 22.73 10.59 -51.85
CA SER A 61 24.00 11.11 -51.33
C SER A 61 25.21 10.40 -51.94
N ARG A 62 26.40 10.97 -51.74
CA ARG A 62 27.71 10.38 -52.06
C ARG A 62 28.71 10.68 -50.96
N LEU A 63 29.63 9.75 -50.69
CA LEU A 63 30.74 9.93 -49.75
C LEU A 63 32.05 10.18 -50.53
N CYS A 64 32.84 11.16 -50.10
CA CYS A 64 34.17 11.41 -50.62
C CYS A 64 35.16 10.43 -49.96
N LEU A 65 35.80 9.57 -50.75
CA LEU A 65 36.77 8.60 -50.24
C LEU A 65 38.17 9.21 -50.07
N SER A 66 39.02 8.52 -49.29
CA SER A 66 40.44 8.85 -49.04
C SER A 66 41.27 9.08 -50.30
N HIS A 67 40.85 8.55 -51.45
CA HIS A 67 41.48 8.70 -52.76
C HIS A 67 40.75 9.70 -53.69
N GLY A 68 39.97 10.64 -53.16
CA GLY A 68 39.42 11.77 -53.93
C GLY A 68 38.29 11.44 -54.92
N GLN A 69 37.58 10.31 -54.74
CA GLN A 69 36.39 9.98 -55.56
C GLN A 69 35.11 9.86 -54.75
N TRP A 70 33.98 10.13 -55.41
CA TRP A 70 32.64 10.06 -54.85
C TRP A 70 32.03 8.66 -54.98
N GLN A 71 31.74 8.01 -53.84
CA GLN A 71 31.08 6.71 -53.77
C GLN A 71 29.58 6.85 -53.47
N THR A 72 28.73 6.12 -54.19
CA THR A 72 27.29 5.96 -53.88
C THR A 72 27.04 4.67 -53.09
N ALA A 73 26.14 4.73 -52.11
CA ALA A 73 25.69 3.53 -51.38
C ALA A 73 24.81 2.63 -52.26
N ARG A 74 25.44 1.67 -52.94
CA ARG A 74 24.91 0.52 -53.73
C ARG A 74 23.82 0.78 -54.80
N SER A 75 24.15 0.36 -56.02
CA SER A 75 23.23 0.02 -57.14
C SER A 75 22.31 1.11 -57.73
N THR A 76 22.90 2.13 -58.36
CA THR A 76 22.31 2.72 -59.59
C THR A 76 23.43 3.12 -60.56
N ARG A 77 23.38 2.69 -61.83
CA ARG A 77 24.34 3.10 -62.90
C ARG A 77 24.08 4.53 -63.43
N LEU A 78 23.71 5.46 -62.56
CA LEU A 78 23.42 6.85 -62.91
C LEU A 78 24.58 7.75 -62.48
N THR A 79 25.42 8.14 -63.45
CA THR A 79 26.60 8.99 -63.23
C THR A 79 26.22 10.40 -62.80
N LYS A 80 25.11 10.95 -63.32
CA LYS A 80 24.47 12.20 -62.86
C LYS A 80 23.26 11.90 -61.97
N ALA A 81 23.12 12.66 -60.88
CA ALA A 81 21.94 12.59 -60.02
C ALA A 81 20.75 13.30 -60.68
N VAL A 82 19.54 12.77 -60.49
CA VAL A 82 18.30 13.30 -61.09
C VAL A 82 17.14 13.20 -60.10
N CYS A 83 16.27 14.21 -60.08
CA CYS A 83 15.03 14.20 -59.30
C CYS A 83 13.92 13.38 -59.99
N LYS A 84 13.66 12.16 -59.48
CA LYS A 84 12.64 11.23 -59.99
C LYS A 84 11.28 11.45 -59.32
N ARG A 85 10.18 11.14 -60.01
CA ARG A 85 8.81 11.15 -59.45
C ARG A 85 8.60 9.91 -58.57
N SER A 86 8.06 10.09 -57.37
CA SER A 86 7.73 9.00 -56.45
C SER A 86 6.53 8.17 -56.95
N HIS A 87 6.59 6.85 -56.77
CA HIS A 87 5.51 5.88 -56.98
C HIS A 87 5.66 4.80 -55.89
N CYS A 88 4.57 4.15 -55.52
CA CYS A 88 4.55 3.14 -54.46
C CYS A 88 4.36 1.72 -55.04
N PRO A 89 4.84 0.67 -54.35
CA PRO A 89 4.65 -0.72 -54.78
C PRO A 89 3.16 -1.12 -54.79
N ASN A 90 2.76 -2.21 -55.45
CA ASN A 90 1.35 -2.64 -55.44
C ASN A 90 0.97 -3.21 -54.06
N PRO A 91 0.01 -2.62 -53.30
CA PRO A 91 -0.21 -2.93 -51.87
C PRO A 91 -1.06 -4.18 -51.59
N GLY A 92 -1.08 -5.17 -52.49
CA GLY A 92 -1.77 -6.46 -52.28
C GLY A 92 -3.29 -6.41 -52.04
N ILE A 93 -3.89 -7.58 -51.80
CA ILE A 93 -5.26 -7.76 -51.30
C ILE A 93 -5.22 -8.91 -50.30
N SER A 94 -5.59 -8.67 -49.05
CA SER A 94 -5.56 -9.67 -47.96
C SER A 94 -6.81 -10.54 -47.94
N VAL A 95 -6.72 -11.72 -47.33
CA VAL A 95 -7.81 -12.71 -47.27
C VAL A 95 -9.08 -12.12 -46.63
N GLY A 96 -10.22 -12.29 -47.29
CA GLY A 96 -11.52 -11.73 -46.87
C GLY A 96 -11.72 -10.24 -47.18
N SER A 97 -10.71 -9.56 -47.74
CA SER A 97 -10.80 -8.16 -48.17
C SER A 97 -10.98 -8.00 -49.69
N VAL A 98 -11.55 -6.88 -50.09
CA VAL A 98 -11.80 -6.46 -51.46
C VAL A 98 -11.21 -5.06 -51.63
N ARG A 99 -10.23 -4.92 -52.52
CA ARG A 99 -9.58 -3.62 -52.83
C ARG A 99 -10.18 -2.97 -54.06
N THR A 100 -10.32 -1.66 -53.99
CA THR A 100 -10.72 -0.76 -55.07
C THR A 100 -9.65 0.32 -55.26
N GLY A 101 -9.35 0.68 -56.52
CA GLY A 101 -8.18 1.49 -56.88
C GLY A 101 -7.04 0.66 -57.47
N SER A 102 -6.50 1.13 -58.59
CA SER A 102 -5.57 0.40 -59.46
C SER A 102 -4.36 1.24 -59.94
N ARG A 103 -4.23 2.49 -59.46
CA ARG A 103 -3.09 3.37 -59.72
C ARG A 103 -2.29 3.59 -58.44
N PHE A 104 -0.97 3.72 -58.57
CA PHE A 104 -0.01 3.69 -57.45
C PHE A 104 1.06 4.80 -57.56
N GLY A 105 0.76 5.89 -58.28
CA GLY A 105 1.62 7.08 -58.33
C GLY A 105 1.49 7.94 -57.08
N LEU A 106 2.41 8.87 -56.87
CA LEU A 106 2.36 9.83 -55.77
C LEU A 106 0.99 10.52 -55.67
N GLY A 107 0.30 10.36 -54.53
CA GLY A 107 -1.04 10.88 -54.26
C GLY A 107 -2.21 9.98 -54.71
N ASP A 108 -1.97 8.90 -55.46
CA ASP A 108 -3.03 7.91 -55.76
C ASP A 108 -3.45 7.17 -54.48
N LYS A 109 -4.73 6.79 -54.42
CA LYS A 109 -5.35 6.13 -53.26
C LYS A 109 -5.93 4.77 -53.63
N VAL A 110 -5.78 3.81 -52.72
CA VAL A 110 -6.45 2.50 -52.77
C VAL A 110 -7.31 2.31 -51.53
N SER A 111 -8.50 1.75 -51.69
CA SER A 111 -9.50 1.59 -50.62
C SER A 111 -9.92 0.12 -50.47
N TYR A 112 -10.06 -0.36 -49.23
CA TYR A 112 -10.30 -1.76 -48.89
C TYR A 112 -11.60 -1.91 -48.09
N ARG A 113 -12.32 -3.02 -48.29
CA ARG A 113 -13.53 -3.41 -47.55
C ARG A 113 -13.59 -4.92 -47.34
N CYS A 114 -14.24 -5.43 -46.29
CA CYS A 114 -14.46 -6.87 -46.12
C CYS A 114 -15.68 -7.35 -46.95
N SER A 115 -15.71 -8.65 -47.30
CA SER A 115 -16.72 -9.25 -48.19
C SER A 115 -17.95 -9.86 -47.49
N SER A 116 -17.98 -9.90 -46.15
CA SER A 116 -19.11 -10.38 -45.33
C SER A 116 -18.98 -9.81 -43.90
N ASP A 117 -19.66 -10.38 -42.90
CA ASP A 117 -19.79 -9.93 -41.49
C ASP A 117 -18.46 -9.81 -40.69
N LEU A 118 -17.33 -9.91 -41.36
CA LEU A 118 -15.98 -9.67 -40.84
C LEU A 118 -15.69 -8.16 -40.75
N VAL A 119 -14.91 -7.77 -39.74
CA VAL A 119 -14.53 -6.37 -39.51
C VAL A 119 -13.12 -6.11 -40.03
N LEU A 120 -12.97 -5.00 -40.77
CA LEU A 120 -11.68 -4.56 -41.30
C LEU A 120 -10.81 -3.98 -40.19
N THR A 121 -9.64 -4.56 -40.01
CA THR A 121 -8.53 -4.11 -39.15
C THR A 121 -7.48 -3.45 -40.04
N GLY A 122 -6.78 -2.41 -39.58
CA GLY A 122 -5.78 -1.67 -40.38
C GLY A 122 -6.34 -0.39 -41.02
N SER A 123 -5.73 0.11 -42.10
CA SER A 123 -6.18 1.34 -42.80
C SER A 123 -7.10 1.04 -43.98
N ALA A 124 -8.33 1.53 -43.90
CA ALA A 124 -9.36 1.35 -44.94
C ALA A 124 -9.02 2.05 -46.27
N VAL A 125 -8.22 3.11 -46.24
CA VAL A 125 -7.67 3.78 -47.43
C VAL A 125 -6.18 4.01 -47.21
N ARG A 126 -5.36 3.67 -48.22
CA ARG A 126 -3.92 3.95 -48.25
C ARG A 126 -3.61 4.88 -49.43
N GLU A 127 -2.84 5.93 -49.18
CA GLU A 127 -2.37 6.91 -50.17
C GLU A 127 -0.87 6.73 -50.41
N CYS A 128 -0.43 6.80 -51.66
CA CYS A 128 0.99 6.70 -51.98
C CYS A 128 1.74 8.00 -51.64
N GLN A 129 2.69 7.95 -50.71
CA GLN A 129 3.38 9.12 -50.19
C GLN A 129 4.68 9.47 -50.94
N GLY A 130 5.21 10.67 -50.67
CA GLY A 130 6.38 11.24 -51.37
C GLY A 130 7.68 10.43 -51.22
N ASN A 131 7.76 9.56 -50.22
CA ASN A 131 8.86 8.63 -49.95
C ASN A 131 8.72 7.28 -50.69
N GLY A 132 7.62 7.03 -51.43
CA GLY A 132 7.36 5.76 -52.10
C GLY A 132 6.73 4.67 -51.22
N VAL A 133 6.28 5.03 -50.01
CA VAL A 133 5.59 4.14 -49.05
C VAL A 133 4.10 4.47 -49.02
N TRP A 134 3.26 3.48 -48.70
CA TRP A 134 1.83 3.68 -48.51
C TRP A 134 1.51 4.23 -47.13
N SER A 135 0.62 5.22 -47.05
CA SER A 135 0.13 5.71 -45.77
C SER A 135 -0.64 4.63 -45.00
N GLY A 136 -0.49 4.60 -43.68
CA GLY A 136 -1.30 3.76 -42.80
C GLY A 136 -0.94 2.28 -42.84
N THR A 137 -1.66 1.48 -42.05
CA THR A 137 -1.40 0.05 -41.79
C THR A 137 -2.04 -0.88 -42.83
N GLU A 138 -1.45 -2.06 -43.06
CA GLU A 138 -2.04 -3.06 -43.96
C GLU A 138 -3.42 -3.55 -43.46
N PRO A 139 -4.44 -3.58 -44.32
CA PRO A 139 -5.79 -3.98 -43.93
C PRO A 139 -6.00 -5.50 -43.93
N ILE A 140 -6.67 -6.04 -42.90
CA ILE A 140 -6.96 -7.48 -42.69
C ILE A 140 -8.39 -7.65 -42.15
N CYS A 141 -9.15 -8.66 -42.60
CA CYS A 141 -10.51 -8.92 -42.10
C CYS A 141 -10.53 -10.00 -40.99
N ARG A 142 -11.21 -9.75 -39.86
CA ARG A 142 -11.32 -10.67 -38.70
C ARG A 142 -12.77 -10.80 -38.18
N GLN A 143 -13.05 -11.84 -37.38
CA GLN A 143 -14.34 -12.01 -36.71
C GLN A 143 -14.48 -11.09 -35.47
N PRO A 144 -15.71 -10.70 -35.06
CA PRO A 144 -15.90 -9.65 -34.05
C PRO A 144 -15.51 -10.00 -32.59
N TYR A 145 -15.36 -11.29 -32.26
CA TYR A 145 -15.31 -11.77 -30.86
C TYR A 145 -14.00 -12.48 -30.45
N SER A 146 -12.92 -12.33 -31.22
CA SER A 146 -11.60 -12.88 -30.85
C SER A 146 -10.84 -11.93 -29.92
N TYR A 147 -10.60 -12.34 -28.67
CA TYR A 147 -9.65 -11.68 -27.77
C TYR A 147 -8.22 -11.87 -28.28
N ASP A 148 -7.34 -10.87 -28.09
CA ASP A 148 -5.90 -11.04 -28.26
C ASP A 148 -5.32 -11.69 -26.99
N PHE A 149 -4.37 -12.63 -27.13
CA PHE A 149 -3.68 -13.21 -25.98
C PHE A 149 -2.64 -12.21 -25.42
N PRO A 150 -2.39 -12.18 -24.09
CA PRO A 150 -1.38 -11.29 -23.50
C PRO A 150 0.00 -11.37 -24.16
N GLU A 151 0.39 -12.57 -24.56
CA GLU A 151 1.66 -12.90 -25.26
C GLU A 151 1.78 -12.23 -26.64
N ASP A 152 0.66 -11.96 -27.33
CA ASP A 152 0.62 -11.28 -28.64
C ASP A 152 0.58 -9.75 -28.52
N VAL A 153 0.10 -9.22 -27.39
CA VAL A 153 -0.09 -7.77 -27.15
C VAL A 153 1.16 -7.11 -26.60
N ALA A 154 1.86 -7.80 -25.70
CA ALA A 154 3.07 -7.28 -25.08
C ALA A 154 4.23 -6.93 -26.04
N PRO A 155 4.55 -7.71 -27.10
CA PRO A 155 5.60 -7.36 -28.07
C PRO A 155 5.40 -5.99 -28.72
N ALA A 156 4.16 -5.67 -29.09
CA ALA A 156 3.85 -4.46 -29.83
C ALA A 156 3.84 -3.18 -28.96
N LEU A 157 3.69 -3.34 -27.64
CA LEU A 157 3.90 -2.26 -26.66
C LEU A 157 5.38 -2.10 -26.31
N GLY A 158 6.09 -3.21 -26.09
CA GLY A 158 7.50 -3.24 -25.71
C GLY A 158 8.43 -2.62 -26.76
N ALA A 159 8.13 -2.80 -28.05
CA ALA A 159 8.97 -2.32 -29.16
C ALA A 159 9.10 -0.78 -29.27
N SER A 160 8.11 0.00 -28.82
CA SER A 160 8.18 1.48 -28.87
C SER A 160 8.45 2.13 -27.52
N LEU A 161 8.10 1.46 -26.42
CA LEU A 161 8.20 2.02 -25.07
C LEU A 161 9.54 1.71 -24.38
N SER A 162 10.38 0.86 -24.99
CA SER A 162 11.69 0.46 -24.47
C SER A 162 12.50 1.66 -23.96
N HIS A 163 12.69 2.68 -24.81
CA HIS A 163 13.52 3.85 -24.56
C HIS A 163 12.98 4.87 -23.53
N MET A 164 11.81 4.68 -22.90
CA MET A 164 11.17 5.69 -22.05
C MET A 164 10.97 5.29 -20.57
N LEU A 165 11.66 4.27 -20.07
CA LEU A 165 11.47 3.79 -18.70
C LEU A 165 12.16 4.64 -17.62
N GLY A 166 11.41 5.59 -17.05
CA GLY A 166 11.70 6.31 -15.80
C GLY A 166 10.42 6.55 -14.98
N ALA A 167 10.08 5.64 -14.07
CA ALA A 167 8.67 5.40 -13.67
C ALA A 167 7.91 6.45 -12.81
N THR A 168 8.53 7.54 -12.33
CA THR A 168 7.94 8.48 -11.33
C THR A 168 7.45 7.78 -10.02
N ASN A 169 6.53 8.37 -9.24
CA ASN A 169 5.75 7.68 -8.20
C ASN A 169 4.42 8.42 -7.93
N PRO A 170 3.31 8.04 -8.58
CA PRO A 170 1.99 8.60 -8.33
C PRO A 170 1.15 7.69 -7.42
N THR A 171 1.03 8.05 -6.13
CA THR A 171 0.03 7.48 -5.23
C THR A 171 -1.35 8.06 -5.52
N GLN A 172 -2.08 7.47 -6.47
CA GLN A 172 -3.50 7.78 -6.72
C GLN A 172 -4.39 6.57 -6.44
N LYS A 173 -5.38 6.76 -5.57
CA LYS A 173 -6.44 5.77 -5.33
C LYS A 173 -7.59 6.04 -6.31
N LYS A 174 -8.31 4.99 -6.70
CA LYS A 174 -9.42 5.01 -7.68
C LYS A 174 -10.71 5.74 -7.20
N LYS A 175 -10.59 6.77 -6.35
CA LYS A 175 -11.70 7.56 -5.81
C LYS A 175 -11.98 8.86 -6.57
N ASP A 176 -11.01 9.36 -7.33
CA ASP A 176 -11.06 10.70 -7.94
C ASP A 176 -12.09 10.85 -9.10
N HIS A 177 -12.75 9.75 -9.51
CA HIS A 177 -13.85 9.76 -10.49
C HIS A 177 -15.14 9.22 -9.84
N GLU A 178 -15.86 10.11 -9.16
CA GLU A 178 -17.15 9.85 -8.52
C GLU A 178 -18.25 9.54 -9.56
N ASN A 179 -18.58 8.25 -9.75
CA ASN A 179 -19.78 7.77 -10.46
C ASN A 179 -19.95 8.13 -11.95
N GLY A 180 -18.95 8.69 -12.62
CA GLY A 180 -18.98 8.87 -14.07
C GLY A 180 -19.16 7.52 -14.79
N THR A 181 -20.38 7.23 -15.27
CA THR A 181 -20.63 6.10 -16.17
C THR A 181 -20.62 6.62 -17.59
N GLY A 182 -19.65 6.20 -18.38
CA GLY A 182 -19.43 6.70 -19.75
C GLY A 182 -17.95 6.95 -19.99
N THR A 183 -17.48 6.67 -21.20
CA THR A 183 -16.07 6.74 -21.56
C THR A 183 -15.86 8.01 -22.37
N ASN A 184 -15.28 9.05 -21.75
CA ASN A 184 -15.01 10.32 -22.44
C ASN A 184 -13.57 10.34 -22.97
N MET A 185 -13.33 9.65 -24.09
CA MET A 185 -11.99 9.55 -24.67
C MET A 185 -11.53 10.90 -25.25
N TYR A 186 -12.45 11.77 -25.69
CA TYR A 186 -12.13 13.11 -26.17
C TYR A 186 -11.55 13.98 -25.05
N GLU A 187 -12.23 14.08 -23.90
CA GLU A 187 -11.80 14.96 -22.80
C GLU A 187 -10.54 14.44 -22.09
N ALA A 188 -10.36 13.12 -22.02
CA ALA A 188 -9.12 12.51 -21.55
C ALA A 188 -7.92 12.92 -22.42
N LEU A 189 -8.04 12.79 -23.75
CA LEU A 189 -6.98 13.17 -24.69
C LEU A 189 -6.81 14.71 -24.77
N ASN A 190 -7.89 15.48 -24.67
CA ASN A 190 -7.82 16.94 -24.60
C ASN A 190 -7.18 17.44 -23.30
N SER A 191 -7.29 16.67 -22.20
CA SER A 191 -6.53 16.94 -20.96
C SER A 191 -5.04 16.69 -21.17
N VAL A 192 -4.66 15.64 -21.90
CA VAL A 192 -3.25 15.40 -22.30
C VAL A 192 -2.72 16.53 -23.20
N TYR A 193 -3.49 16.99 -24.20
CA TYR A 193 -3.18 18.18 -24.99
C TYR A 193 -2.96 19.42 -24.10
N THR A 194 -3.85 19.64 -23.14
CA THR A 194 -3.78 20.78 -22.22
C THR A 194 -2.59 20.68 -21.28
N MET A 195 -2.20 19.48 -20.83
CA MET A 195 -0.99 19.24 -20.06
C MET A 195 0.27 19.54 -20.87
N MET A 196 0.35 19.06 -22.12
CA MET A 196 1.44 19.34 -23.04
C MET A 196 1.58 20.85 -23.28
N ASN A 197 0.47 21.53 -23.59
CA ASN A 197 0.47 22.99 -23.81
C ASN A 197 0.93 23.77 -22.57
N ASN A 198 0.46 23.38 -21.38
CA ASN A 198 0.89 23.98 -20.12
C ASN A 198 2.37 23.70 -19.80
N GLN A 199 2.94 22.56 -20.21
CA GLN A 199 4.36 22.28 -20.04
C GLN A 199 5.23 23.19 -20.91
N ILE A 200 4.88 23.35 -22.21
CA ILE A 200 5.55 24.29 -23.12
C ILE A 200 5.59 25.70 -22.50
N HIS A 201 4.44 26.20 -22.05
CA HIS A 201 4.32 27.55 -21.51
C HIS A 201 4.98 27.74 -20.13
N ARG A 202 4.89 26.77 -19.21
CA ARG A 202 5.45 26.93 -17.85
C ARG A 202 6.96 26.77 -17.78
N LEU A 203 7.54 25.88 -18.59
CA LEU A 203 8.97 25.60 -18.55
C LEU A 203 9.80 26.60 -19.38
N SER A 204 9.14 27.49 -20.14
CA SER A 204 9.80 28.41 -21.07
C SER A 204 10.76 27.69 -22.04
N MET A 205 10.45 26.43 -22.38
CA MET A 205 11.26 25.65 -23.30
C MET A 205 11.21 26.29 -24.67
N ASP A 206 12.37 26.39 -25.33
CA ASP A 206 12.38 26.86 -26.70
C ASP A 206 11.61 25.89 -27.61
N THR A 207 11.11 26.41 -28.74
CA THR A 207 10.30 25.62 -29.67
C THR A 207 11.11 24.53 -30.38
N VAL A 208 12.42 24.48 -30.20
CA VAL A 208 13.33 23.50 -30.81
C VAL A 208 13.46 22.27 -29.92
N THR A 209 13.79 22.46 -28.64
CA THR A 209 13.85 21.38 -27.64
C THR A 209 12.52 20.67 -27.46
N TRP A 210 11.39 21.39 -27.49
CA TRP A 210 10.06 20.74 -27.51
C TRP A 210 9.85 19.85 -28.75
N GLN A 211 10.40 20.22 -29.91
CA GLN A 211 10.30 19.44 -31.14
C GLN A 211 11.24 18.21 -31.20
N GLU A 212 12.12 18.03 -30.21
CA GLU A 212 12.95 16.82 -30.09
C GLU A 212 12.32 15.75 -29.18
N ILE A 213 11.30 16.10 -28.39
CA ILE A 213 10.62 15.18 -27.47
C ILE A 213 9.70 14.22 -28.24
N ARG A 214 9.77 12.93 -27.90
CA ARG A 214 8.80 11.91 -28.32
C ARG A 214 7.74 11.71 -27.25
N HIS A 215 6.51 11.50 -27.68
CA HIS A 215 5.36 11.31 -26.79
C HIS A 215 4.69 9.97 -27.07
N ALA A 216 4.42 9.19 -26.02
CA ALA A 216 3.56 8.02 -26.10
C ALA A 216 2.33 8.20 -25.20
N ILE A 217 1.17 7.76 -25.68
CA ILE A 217 -0.11 7.80 -24.98
C ILE A 217 -0.66 6.38 -24.94
N ILE A 218 -0.78 5.81 -23.74
CA ILE A 218 -1.41 4.50 -23.54
C ILE A 218 -2.83 4.73 -23.02
N LEU A 219 -3.81 4.45 -23.87
CA LEU A 219 -5.23 4.63 -23.58
C LEU A 219 -5.86 3.27 -23.23
N LEU A 220 -6.08 3.04 -21.94
CA LEU A 220 -6.81 1.88 -21.42
C LEU A 220 -8.30 2.22 -21.34
N THR A 221 -9.16 1.43 -21.98
CA THR A 221 -10.56 1.81 -22.23
C THR A 221 -11.44 0.59 -22.55
N ASP A 222 -12.75 0.77 -22.73
CA ASP A 222 -13.66 -0.19 -23.37
C ASP A 222 -13.88 0.12 -24.88
N GLY A 223 -13.25 1.19 -25.37
CA GLY A 223 -13.29 1.62 -26.76
C GLY A 223 -14.52 2.42 -27.16
N LYS A 224 -15.51 2.61 -26.28
CA LYS A 224 -16.82 3.19 -26.62
C LYS A 224 -16.93 4.64 -26.18
N SER A 225 -16.48 5.59 -27.01
CA SER A 225 -16.54 7.05 -26.70
C SER A 225 -17.95 7.62 -26.78
N ASN A 226 -18.81 7.15 -25.89
CA ASN A 226 -20.21 7.60 -25.74
C ASN A 226 -20.32 8.98 -25.06
N MET A 227 -19.21 9.57 -24.64
CA MET A 227 -19.12 10.84 -23.95
C MET A 227 -18.10 11.76 -24.62
N GLY A 228 -18.37 13.07 -24.65
CA GLY A 228 -17.49 14.09 -25.26
C GLY A 228 -17.45 14.11 -26.80
N GLY A 229 -18.13 13.19 -27.46
CA GLY A 229 -18.10 13.04 -28.92
C GLY A 229 -16.92 12.20 -29.40
N SER A 230 -16.60 12.30 -30.69
CA SER A 230 -15.48 11.53 -31.24
C SER A 230 -14.15 12.03 -30.66
N PRO A 231 -13.26 11.15 -30.18
CA PRO A 231 -11.94 11.51 -29.66
C PRO A 231 -10.95 12.02 -30.72
N LYS A 232 -11.28 11.88 -32.02
CA LYS A 232 -10.38 12.25 -33.13
C LYS A 232 -9.89 13.71 -33.12
N PRO A 233 -10.73 14.75 -32.89
CA PRO A 233 -10.25 16.12 -32.91
C PRO A 233 -9.26 16.43 -31.79
N ALA A 234 -9.36 15.76 -30.63
CA ALA A 234 -8.36 15.88 -29.57
C ALA A 234 -7.02 15.24 -29.99
N VAL A 235 -7.04 14.08 -30.65
CA VAL A 235 -5.84 13.46 -31.24
C VAL A 235 -5.21 14.38 -32.30
N ASP A 236 -6.03 15.05 -33.11
CA ASP A 236 -5.52 15.98 -34.13
C ASP A 236 -4.96 17.27 -33.52
N SER A 237 -5.54 17.79 -32.41
CA SER A 237 -4.94 18.88 -31.63
C SER A 237 -3.60 18.48 -30.98
N ILE A 238 -3.46 17.24 -30.48
CA ILE A 238 -2.18 16.70 -29.99
C ILE A 238 -1.17 16.64 -31.14
N LYS A 239 -1.55 16.17 -32.32
CA LYS A 239 -0.67 16.16 -33.50
C LYS A 239 -0.27 17.57 -33.92
N GLU A 240 -1.17 18.54 -33.83
CA GLU A 240 -0.91 19.93 -34.21
C GLU A 240 0.11 20.60 -33.28
N ILE A 241 -0.08 20.53 -31.95
CA ILE A 241 0.85 21.12 -30.98
C ILE A 241 2.21 20.43 -30.97
N LEU A 242 2.25 19.15 -31.30
CA LEU A 242 3.49 18.40 -31.50
C LEU A 242 4.07 18.54 -32.91
N ASN A 243 3.41 19.26 -33.83
CA ASN A 243 3.79 19.39 -35.26
C ASN A 243 4.10 18.04 -35.93
N ILE A 244 3.20 17.07 -35.75
CA ILE A 244 3.24 15.74 -36.35
C ILE A 244 2.76 15.84 -37.79
N ASN A 245 3.67 15.53 -38.71
CA ASN A 245 3.45 15.53 -40.16
C ASN A 245 4.18 14.31 -40.77
N GLN A 246 4.08 14.10 -42.09
CA GLN A 246 4.70 12.95 -42.77
C GLN A 246 6.20 12.74 -42.50
N LYS A 247 6.95 13.75 -42.03
CA LYS A 247 8.37 13.64 -41.64
C LYS A 247 8.62 13.48 -40.14
N ARG A 248 7.59 13.61 -39.29
CA ARG A 248 7.65 13.52 -37.81
C ARG A 248 6.58 12.58 -37.22
N ASN A 249 6.00 11.68 -38.02
CA ASN A 249 5.06 10.66 -37.56
C ASN A 249 5.64 9.73 -36.47
N ASP A 250 6.95 9.64 -36.34
CA ASP A 250 7.63 8.80 -35.33
C ASP A 250 7.76 9.43 -33.94
N TYR A 251 7.25 10.66 -33.75
CA TYR A 251 7.32 11.41 -32.49
C TYR A 251 6.05 11.34 -31.64
N LEU A 252 4.98 10.70 -32.14
CA LEU A 252 3.75 10.46 -31.38
C LEU A 252 3.24 9.04 -31.60
N ASP A 253 3.16 8.27 -30.53
CA ASP A 253 2.53 6.96 -30.51
C ASP A 253 1.31 6.93 -29.59
N ILE A 254 0.20 6.41 -30.10
CA ILE A 254 -1.05 6.23 -29.36
C ILE A 254 -1.40 4.75 -29.40
N TYR A 255 -1.41 4.12 -28.23
CA TYR A 255 -1.78 2.72 -28.02
C TYR A 255 -3.17 2.64 -27.40
N ALA A 256 -4.12 2.02 -28.08
CA ALA A 256 -5.51 1.91 -27.65
C ALA A 256 -5.84 0.46 -27.24
N ILE A 257 -5.94 0.20 -25.93
CA ILE A 257 -6.14 -1.15 -25.39
C ILE A 257 -7.54 -1.26 -24.78
N GLY A 258 -8.38 -2.09 -25.40
CA GLY A 258 -9.68 -2.50 -24.88
C GLY A 258 -9.52 -3.55 -23.78
N VAL A 259 -10.17 -3.39 -22.63
CA VAL A 259 -10.05 -4.35 -21.49
C VAL A 259 -11.41 -4.71 -20.90
N GLY A 260 -11.88 -5.94 -21.16
CA GLY A 260 -13.09 -6.48 -20.53
C GLY A 260 -13.82 -7.57 -21.32
N LYS A 261 -14.74 -8.28 -20.66
CA LYS A 261 -15.53 -9.41 -21.20
C LYS A 261 -16.81 -8.99 -21.94
N LEU A 262 -17.01 -7.70 -22.16
CA LEU A 262 -18.19 -7.10 -22.80
C LEU A 262 -17.77 -6.49 -24.14
N ASP A 263 -18.71 -6.36 -25.09
CA ASP A 263 -18.47 -5.80 -26.44
C ASP A 263 -17.53 -4.58 -26.40
N VAL A 264 -16.28 -4.75 -26.83
CA VAL A 264 -15.29 -3.67 -26.98
C VAL A 264 -15.44 -3.09 -28.39
N ASP A 265 -15.51 -1.75 -28.54
CA ASP A 265 -15.61 -1.15 -29.89
C ASP A 265 -14.26 -1.12 -30.60
N TRP A 266 -14.01 -2.18 -31.35
CA TRP A 266 -12.81 -2.34 -32.16
C TRP A 266 -12.62 -1.25 -33.22
N ARG A 267 -13.70 -0.70 -33.79
CA ARG A 267 -13.60 0.26 -34.90
C ARG A 267 -13.07 1.59 -34.39
N GLU A 268 -13.58 2.06 -33.25
CA GLU A 268 -13.09 3.30 -32.63
C GLU A 268 -11.67 3.14 -32.06
N LEU A 269 -11.34 2.01 -31.42
CA LEU A 269 -9.96 1.72 -30.96
C LEU A 269 -8.96 1.69 -32.11
N ASN A 270 -9.25 0.95 -33.18
CA ASN A 270 -8.37 0.87 -34.34
C ASN A 270 -8.16 2.25 -34.99
N GLU A 271 -9.18 3.12 -35.02
CA GLU A 271 -9.07 4.47 -35.58
C GLU A 271 -8.25 5.44 -34.70
N LEU A 272 -8.18 5.21 -33.38
CA LEU A 272 -7.37 6.01 -32.45
C LEU A 272 -5.91 5.58 -32.37
N GLY A 273 -5.65 4.28 -32.52
CA GLY A 273 -4.28 3.74 -32.52
C GLY A 273 -3.44 4.31 -33.68
N SER A 274 -2.16 4.58 -33.41
CA SER A 274 -1.22 5.10 -34.42
C SER A 274 -1.14 4.22 -35.67
N LYS A 275 -1.11 4.87 -36.85
CA LYS A 275 -1.19 4.22 -38.16
C LYS A 275 0.18 4.19 -38.86
N LYS A 276 1.13 3.48 -38.25
CA LYS A 276 2.49 3.26 -38.75
C LYS A 276 2.57 1.95 -39.53
N ASP A 277 3.23 1.94 -40.69
CA ASP A 277 3.31 0.75 -41.55
C ASP A 277 4.10 -0.37 -40.85
N GLY A 278 3.56 -1.59 -40.85
CA GLY A 278 4.14 -2.74 -40.12
C GLY A 278 3.83 -2.85 -38.62
N GLU A 279 3.23 -1.83 -37.99
CA GLU A 279 3.02 -1.79 -36.53
C GLU A 279 1.53 -1.82 -36.13
N ARG A 280 1.21 -2.48 -35.01
CA ARG A 280 -0.14 -2.57 -34.45
C ARG A 280 -0.25 -1.75 -33.16
N HIS A 281 -1.27 -0.91 -33.09
CA HIS A 281 -1.47 0.05 -32.00
C HIS A 281 -2.85 -0.04 -31.33
N ALA A 282 -3.63 -1.09 -31.64
CA ALA A 282 -4.92 -1.35 -31.04
C ALA A 282 -5.09 -2.83 -30.69
N PHE A 283 -5.64 -3.13 -29.51
CA PHE A 283 -5.70 -4.48 -28.92
C PHE A 283 -6.97 -4.69 -28.09
N ILE A 284 -7.39 -5.95 -27.89
CA ILE A 284 -8.52 -6.32 -27.01
C ILE A 284 -8.11 -7.43 -26.03
N LEU A 285 -8.18 -7.14 -24.73
CA LEU A 285 -7.86 -8.05 -23.63
C LEU A 285 -9.09 -8.43 -22.81
N GLN A 286 -9.09 -9.65 -22.29
CA GLN A 286 -10.28 -10.26 -21.69
C GLN A 286 -10.69 -9.67 -20.32
N ASP A 287 -9.75 -9.38 -19.43
CA ASP A 287 -10.01 -8.75 -18.13
C ASP A 287 -8.77 -8.10 -17.51
N THR A 288 -8.89 -7.60 -16.28
CA THR A 288 -7.80 -6.93 -15.56
C THR A 288 -6.66 -7.87 -15.17
N GLN A 289 -6.88 -9.20 -15.10
CA GLN A 289 -5.80 -10.15 -14.88
C GLN A 289 -5.00 -10.33 -16.17
N ALA A 290 -5.68 -10.40 -17.32
CA ALA A 290 -5.02 -10.40 -18.63
C ALA A 290 -4.27 -9.08 -18.89
N LEU A 291 -4.79 -7.94 -18.43
CA LEU A 291 -4.09 -6.65 -18.48
C LEU A 291 -2.87 -6.61 -17.55
N TYR A 292 -2.98 -7.12 -16.31
CA TYR A 292 -1.86 -7.25 -15.40
C TYR A 292 -0.76 -8.12 -16.02
N GLN A 293 -1.16 -9.26 -16.60
CA GLN A 293 -0.27 -10.11 -17.39
C GLN A 293 0.35 -9.36 -18.57
N VAL A 294 -0.38 -8.54 -19.34
CA VAL A 294 0.23 -7.72 -20.40
C VAL A 294 1.25 -6.73 -19.86
N PHE A 295 1.07 -6.14 -18.68
CA PHE A 295 2.09 -5.25 -18.11
C PHE A 295 3.29 -6.00 -17.54
N GLU A 296 3.10 -7.15 -16.88
CA GLU A 296 4.19 -8.06 -16.50
C GLU A 296 4.94 -8.57 -17.75
N HIS A 297 4.21 -8.87 -18.85
CA HIS A 297 4.75 -9.30 -20.14
C HIS A 297 5.31 -8.14 -20.99
N MET A 298 4.99 -6.89 -20.70
CA MET A 298 5.57 -5.69 -21.34
C MET A 298 6.84 -5.27 -20.60
N LEU A 299 6.87 -5.49 -19.28
CA LEU A 299 8.08 -5.50 -18.46
C LEU A 299 8.89 -6.80 -18.64
N ASP A 300 8.42 -7.73 -19.49
CA ASP A 300 9.20 -8.86 -19.97
C ASP A 300 10.36 -8.34 -20.82
N VAL A 301 11.49 -8.24 -20.14
CA VAL A 301 12.78 -7.84 -20.66
C VAL A 301 13.30 -8.74 -21.80
N SER A 302 12.57 -9.77 -22.24
CA SER A 302 12.85 -10.52 -23.48
C SER A 302 12.49 -9.74 -24.75
N GLN A 303 11.53 -8.81 -24.67
CA GLN A 303 11.00 -8.06 -25.83
C GLN A 303 11.93 -6.91 -26.26
N LEU A 304 12.58 -6.23 -25.30
CA LEU A 304 13.38 -5.02 -25.60
C LEU A 304 14.73 -5.43 -26.21
N ILE A 305 14.91 -5.19 -27.49
CA ILE A 305 16.18 -5.45 -28.21
C ILE A 305 17.29 -4.41 -27.89
N ASP A 306 16.94 -3.34 -27.21
CA ASP A 306 17.79 -2.17 -26.99
C ASP A 306 18.70 -2.32 -25.75
N THR A 307 19.88 -1.70 -25.78
CA THR A 307 20.93 -1.77 -24.74
C THR A 307 20.62 -0.89 -23.52
N ILE A 308 19.37 -0.89 -23.08
CA ILE A 308 18.88 -0.05 -21.99
C ILE A 308 19.32 -0.67 -20.66
N CYS A 309 19.98 0.16 -19.86
CA CYS A 309 20.72 -0.27 -18.70
C CYS A 309 19.86 -0.33 -17.43
N GLY A 310 20.19 -1.24 -16.51
CA GLY A 310 19.58 -1.30 -15.19
C GLY A 310 18.13 -1.80 -15.13
N VAL A 311 17.65 -2.50 -16.17
CA VAL A 311 16.28 -3.08 -16.22
C VAL A 311 16.34 -4.60 -16.04
N GLY A 312 15.62 -5.13 -15.05
CA GLY A 312 15.45 -6.55 -14.77
C GLY A 312 13.98 -6.94 -14.54
N ASN A 313 13.66 -8.23 -14.64
CA ASN A 313 12.32 -8.78 -14.47
C ASN A 313 12.01 -8.92 -12.97
N MET A 314 11.10 -8.08 -12.45
CA MET A 314 10.72 -8.09 -11.03
C MET A 314 9.46 -8.93 -10.73
N SER A 315 8.97 -9.71 -11.69
CA SER A 315 7.77 -10.54 -11.50
C SER A 315 7.94 -11.58 -10.38
N ALA A 316 6.82 -11.96 -9.77
CA ALA A 316 6.80 -12.96 -8.69
C ALA A 316 7.39 -14.32 -9.10
N ASN A 317 7.35 -14.65 -10.39
CA ASN A 317 7.85 -15.91 -10.96
C ASN A 317 9.23 -15.80 -11.64
N ALA A 318 9.84 -14.60 -11.73
CA ALA A 318 11.14 -14.41 -12.38
C ALA A 318 12.27 -15.13 -11.63
N SER A 319 13.17 -15.75 -12.40
CA SER A 319 14.40 -16.35 -11.87
C SER A 319 15.42 -15.30 -11.40
N ALA A 320 16.42 -15.72 -10.62
CA ALA A 320 17.47 -14.84 -10.11
C ALA A 320 18.27 -14.12 -11.23
N GLN A 321 18.54 -14.81 -12.33
CA GLN A 321 19.23 -14.23 -13.50
C GLN A 321 18.34 -13.21 -14.23
N GLU A 322 17.03 -13.45 -14.32
CA GLU A 322 16.11 -12.49 -14.95
C GLU A 322 15.90 -11.23 -14.12
N ARG A 323 16.04 -11.34 -12.78
CA ARG A 323 16.06 -10.20 -11.85
C ARG A 323 17.35 -9.38 -11.97
N THR A 324 18.49 -10.00 -12.30
CA THR A 324 19.81 -9.35 -12.39
C THR A 324 20.56 -9.62 -13.72
N PRO A 325 19.97 -9.29 -14.89
CA PRO A 325 20.42 -9.77 -16.21
C PRO A 325 21.76 -9.22 -16.72
N TRP A 326 22.42 -8.35 -15.95
CA TRP A 326 23.76 -7.84 -16.23
C TRP A 326 24.89 -8.67 -15.62
N HIS A 327 24.58 -9.62 -14.73
CA HIS A 327 25.61 -10.46 -14.13
C HIS A 327 26.20 -11.44 -15.16
N VAL A 328 27.53 -11.48 -15.27
CA VAL A 328 28.24 -12.40 -16.19
C VAL A 328 29.32 -13.21 -15.47
N THR A 329 29.54 -14.43 -15.95
CA THR A 329 30.56 -15.34 -15.41
C THR A 329 31.75 -15.46 -16.36
N ILE A 330 32.95 -15.20 -15.86
CA ILE A 330 34.19 -15.28 -16.63
C ILE A 330 34.89 -16.61 -16.27
N LYS A 331 35.07 -17.48 -17.25
CA LYS A 331 35.67 -18.80 -17.11
C LYS A 331 37.06 -18.83 -17.76
N PRO A 332 38.15 -18.88 -16.98
CA PRO A 332 39.45 -19.32 -17.47
C PRO A 332 39.51 -20.84 -17.62
N LYS A 333 40.68 -21.35 -18.03
CA LYS A 333 40.99 -22.78 -18.07
C LYS A 333 41.34 -23.36 -16.68
N SER A 334 41.70 -22.50 -15.72
CA SER A 334 41.90 -22.82 -14.30
C SER A 334 40.55 -22.91 -13.57
N GLN A 335 40.53 -23.47 -12.37
CA GLN A 335 39.30 -23.69 -11.59
C GLN A 335 38.67 -22.40 -11.01
N GLU A 336 39.33 -21.25 -11.12
CA GLU A 336 38.90 -19.99 -10.51
C GLU A 336 38.00 -19.17 -11.45
N THR A 337 36.70 -19.05 -11.15
CA THR A 337 35.78 -18.28 -11.99
C THR A 337 35.63 -16.83 -11.51
N CYS A 338 35.96 -15.86 -12.35
CA CYS A 338 35.67 -14.45 -12.07
C CYS A 338 34.21 -14.08 -12.40
N ARG A 339 33.77 -12.90 -11.93
CA ARG A 339 32.49 -12.28 -12.26
C ARG A 339 32.71 -10.90 -12.87
N GLY A 340 31.72 -10.44 -13.62
CA GLY A 340 31.69 -9.08 -14.15
C GLY A 340 30.26 -8.60 -14.35
N SER A 341 30.12 -7.35 -14.78
CA SER A 341 28.86 -6.79 -15.22
C SER A 341 28.91 -6.48 -16.71
N LEU A 342 27.90 -6.91 -17.45
CA LEU A 342 27.66 -6.42 -18.81
C LEU A 342 27.33 -4.92 -18.73
N ILE A 343 28.03 -4.08 -19.50
CA ILE A 343 27.83 -2.62 -19.52
C ILE A 343 27.41 -2.11 -20.91
N SER A 344 27.49 -2.95 -21.94
CA SER A 344 26.92 -2.71 -23.27
C SER A 344 26.75 -4.04 -24.01
N ASP A 345 26.30 -4.02 -25.26
CA ASP A 345 26.20 -5.23 -26.08
C ASP A 345 27.53 -5.91 -26.41
N GLN A 346 28.69 -5.28 -26.16
CA GLN A 346 29.99 -5.85 -26.49
C GLN A 346 31.06 -5.66 -25.40
N TRP A 347 30.72 -5.01 -24.28
CA TRP A 347 31.67 -4.72 -23.21
C TRP A 347 31.19 -5.22 -21.85
N VAL A 348 32.11 -5.87 -21.14
CA VAL A 348 31.96 -6.30 -19.75
C VAL A 348 32.98 -5.56 -18.89
N LEU A 349 32.53 -5.08 -17.74
CA LEU A 349 33.34 -4.51 -16.68
C LEU A 349 33.65 -5.58 -15.63
N THR A 350 34.91 -5.67 -15.20
CA THR A 350 35.41 -6.68 -14.26
C THR A 350 36.67 -6.16 -13.56
N ALA A 351 37.16 -6.88 -12.55
CA ALA A 351 38.47 -6.62 -11.95
C ALA A 351 39.62 -6.97 -12.92
N ALA A 352 40.74 -6.27 -12.81
CA ALA A 352 41.94 -6.49 -13.62
C ALA A 352 42.78 -7.67 -13.16
N HIS A 353 42.81 -7.97 -11.85
CA HIS A 353 43.55 -9.11 -11.29
C HIS A 353 43.11 -10.46 -11.89
N CYS A 354 41.84 -10.57 -12.31
CA CYS A 354 41.31 -11.71 -13.08
C CYS A 354 42.11 -12.01 -14.36
N PHE A 355 42.88 -11.06 -14.89
CA PHE A 355 43.63 -11.16 -16.14
C PHE A 355 45.15 -11.00 -15.94
N ARG A 356 45.64 -11.13 -14.70
CA ARG A 356 47.06 -11.03 -14.31
C ARG A 356 48.00 -12.00 -15.03
N HIS A 357 47.45 -13.08 -15.60
CA HIS A 357 48.17 -14.10 -16.39
C HIS A 357 47.74 -14.16 -17.87
N ALA A 358 47.16 -13.08 -18.42
CA ALA A 358 46.61 -13.03 -19.79
C ALA A 358 47.63 -13.05 -20.96
N ASP A 359 48.85 -13.50 -20.70
CA ASP A 359 49.82 -13.96 -21.70
C ASP A 359 49.58 -15.44 -22.09
N GLU A 360 48.84 -16.20 -21.27
CA GLU A 360 48.29 -17.49 -21.69
C GLU A 360 47.23 -17.30 -22.80
N ASP A 361 47.14 -18.30 -23.69
CA ASP A 361 46.38 -18.19 -24.94
C ASP A 361 44.93 -17.70 -24.73
N ARG A 362 44.70 -16.44 -25.14
CA ARG A 362 43.43 -15.72 -25.03
C ARG A 362 42.30 -16.43 -25.78
N SER A 363 42.63 -17.35 -26.71
CA SER A 363 41.66 -18.23 -27.37
C SER A 363 40.88 -19.15 -26.41
N LEU A 364 41.35 -19.32 -25.17
CA LEU A 364 40.79 -20.25 -24.18
C LEU A 364 39.82 -19.62 -23.18
N TRP A 365 39.80 -18.29 -23.03
CA TRP A 365 38.93 -17.60 -22.08
C TRP A 365 37.50 -17.45 -22.62
N ARG A 366 36.48 -17.69 -21.78
CA ARG A 366 35.06 -17.52 -22.15
C ARG A 366 34.33 -16.63 -21.15
N VAL A 367 33.50 -15.74 -21.67
CA VAL A 367 32.53 -14.97 -20.88
C VAL A 367 31.16 -15.58 -21.11
N ASN A 368 30.60 -16.20 -20.07
CA ASN A 368 29.24 -16.73 -20.06
C ASN A 368 28.26 -15.62 -19.67
N VAL A 369 27.26 -15.39 -20.52
CA VAL A 369 26.20 -14.39 -20.33
C VAL A 369 24.85 -15.11 -20.31
N GLY A 370 24.03 -14.85 -19.28
CA GLY A 370 22.82 -15.63 -18.97
C GLY A 370 23.07 -16.67 -17.87
N ASP A 371 22.08 -17.53 -17.60
CA ASP A 371 22.18 -18.56 -16.56
C ASP A 371 23.11 -19.70 -17.02
N PRO A 372 24.25 -19.95 -16.33
CA PRO A 372 25.25 -20.92 -16.74
C PRO A 372 24.79 -22.39 -16.62
N ASN A 373 23.69 -22.67 -15.90
CA ASN A 373 23.12 -24.00 -15.72
C ASN A 373 21.92 -24.27 -16.63
N SER A 374 21.55 -23.31 -17.47
CA SER A 374 20.38 -23.35 -18.33
C SER A 374 20.73 -23.20 -19.81
N GLN A 375 19.82 -23.59 -20.69
CA GLN A 375 19.94 -23.46 -22.14
C GLN A 375 20.03 -21.99 -22.63
N TRP A 376 19.82 -21.02 -21.75
CA TRP A 376 19.89 -19.59 -22.02
C TRP A 376 21.29 -18.97 -21.80
N GLY A 377 22.20 -19.65 -21.09
CA GLY A 377 23.57 -19.19 -20.90
C GLY A 377 24.42 -19.41 -22.16
N LYS A 378 25.11 -18.37 -22.63
CA LYS A 378 25.95 -18.44 -23.84
C LYS A 378 27.38 -17.94 -23.58
N ASP A 379 28.36 -18.71 -24.05
CA ASP A 379 29.77 -18.37 -23.98
C ASP A 379 30.21 -17.48 -25.16
N PHE A 380 30.94 -16.40 -24.85
CA PHE A 380 31.54 -15.46 -25.79
C PHE A 380 33.07 -15.47 -25.66
N GLN A 381 33.77 -15.33 -26.79
CA GLN A 381 35.22 -15.13 -26.82
C GLN A 381 35.57 -13.67 -26.54
N ILE A 382 36.73 -13.44 -25.93
CA ILE A 382 37.28 -12.10 -25.67
C ILE A 382 38.11 -11.67 -26.88
N GLU A 383 37.77 -10.55 -27.51
CA GLU A 383 38.55 -9.92 -28.60
C GLU A 383 39.73 -9.13 -28.05
N LYS A 384 39.46 -8.35 -26.98
CA LYS A 384 40.43 -7.45 -26.36
C LYS A 384 40.16 -7.34 -24.87
N VAL A 385 41.21 -7.50 -24.08
CA VAL A 385 41.25 -7.06 -22.67
C VAL A 385 41.87 -5.66 -22.65
N VAL A 386 41.27 -4.72 -21.93
CA VAL A 386 41.84 -3.42 -21.62
C VAL A 386 41.96 -3.32 -20.11
N ILE A 387 43.18 -3.38 -19.59
CA ILE A 387 43.51 -3.20 -18.18
C ILE A 387 43.95 -1.73 -18.00
N SER A 388 43.65 -1.13 -16.84
CA SER A 388 44.17 0.21 -16.49
C SER A 388 45.70 0.26 -16.57
N SER A 389 46.29 1.34 -17.09
CA SER A 389 47.74 1.49 -17.19
C SER A 389 48.43 1.54 -15.82
N GLU A 390 47.72 2.01 -14.80
CA GLU A 390 48.23 2.16 -13.44
C GLU A 390 48.07 0.88 -12.60
N PHE A 391 47.32 -0.12 -13.10
CA PHE A 391 47.10 -1.37 -12.39
C PHE A 391 48.39 -2.20 -12.30
N ASN A 392 48.95 -2.28 -11.11
CA ASN A 392 50.09 -3.15 -10.82
C ASN A 392 50.02 -3.66 -9.38
N VAL A 393 49.56 -4.90 -9.23
CA VAL A 393 49.44 -5.58 -7.92
C VAL A 393 50.75 -5.58 -7.13
N PHE A 394 51.90 -5.53 -7.79
CA PHE A 394 53.22 -5.54 -7.14
C PHE A 394 53.88 -4.15 -7.04
N ALA A 395 53.20 -3.05 -7.37
CA ALA A 395 53.77 -1.70 -7.37
C ALA A 395 54.42 -1.33 -6.02
N LYS A 396 53.79 -1.75 -4.91
CA LYS A 396 54.26 -1.49 -3.53
C LYS A 396 55.06 -2.63 -2.90
N LYS A 397 55.44 -3.66 -3.67
CA LYS A 397 56.30 -4.76 -3.21
C LYS A 397 57.65 -4.30 -2.63
N PRO A 398 58.33 -3.27 -3.16
CA PRO A 398 59.54 -2.71 -2.53
C PRO A 398 59.30 -2.06 -1.15
N GLN A 399 58.05 -1.70 -0.83
CA GLN A 399 57.63 -1.10 0.45
C GLN A 399 57.19 -2.17 1.46
N GLY A 400 57.28 -3.46 1.13
CA GLY A 400 56.83 -4.57 1.98
C GLY A 400 55.34 -4.90 1.89
N ILE A 401 54.60 -4.25 1.00
CA ILE A 401 53.20 -4.57 0.69
C ILE A 401 53.20 -5.64 -0.41
N LEU A 402 52.76 -6.86 -0.07
CA LEU A 402 52.87 -8.01 -0.99
C LEU A 402 51.99 -7.85 -2.24
N GLU A 403 50.79 -7.29 -2.06
CA GLU A 403 49.81 -7.05 -3.12
C GLU A 403 49.04 -5.74 -2.89
N PHE A 404 48.76 -4.99 -3.96
CA PHE A 404 48.11 -3.66 -3.90
C PHE A 404 47.14 -3.47 -5.08
N TYR A 405 45.85 -3.34 -4.80
CA TYR A 405 44.77 -3.44 -5.79
C TYR A 405 44.17 -2.09 -6.22
N ALA A 406 44.95 -0.99 -6.21
CA ALA A 406 44.48 0.26 -6.82
C ALA A 406 44.33 0.12 -8.34
N ASP A 407 43.36 0.85 -8.90
CA ASP A 407 43.00 0.81 -10.32
C ASP A 407 42.72 -0.62 -10.85
N ASP A 408 42.24 -1.54 -9.99
CA ASP A 408 41.89 -2.94 -10.30
C ASP A 408 40.61 -3.06 -11.16
N ILE A 409 40.66 -2.47 -12.35
CA ILE A 409 39.55 -2.33 -13.28
C ILE A 409 39.98 -2.72 -14.69
N ALA A 410 39.18 -3.60 -15.31
CA ALA A 410 39.39 -4.05 -16.67
C ALA A 410 38.09 -4.08 -17.47
N LEU A 411 38.23 -3.78 -18.76
CA LEU A 411 37.17 -3.82 -19.76
C LEU A 411 37.44 -4.94 -20.76
N LEU A 412 36.50 -5.87 -20.87
CA LEU A 412 36.55 -6.97 -21.84
C LEU A 412 35.68 -6.62 -23.04
N LYS A 413 36.30 -6.49 -24.21
CA LYS A 413 35.59 -6.43 -25.49
C LYS A 413 35.32 -7.85 -25.96
N LEU A 414 34.05 -8.20 -26.17
CA LEU A 414 33.64 -9.49 -26.68
C LEU A 414 33.80 -9.54 -28.22
N ALA A 415 34.24 -10.67 -28.76
CA ALA A 415 34.45 -10.86 -30.20
C ALA A 415 33.14 -10.92 -31.02
N GLN A 416 32.02 -11.11 -30.34
CA GLN A 416 30.67 -11.02 -30.90
C GLN A 416 29.81 -10.18 -29.95
N LYS A 417 28.87 -9.42 -30.52
CA LYS A 417 27.86 -8.71 -29.74
C LYS A 417 26.91 -9.70 -29.07
N VAL A 418 26.65 -9.47 -27.79
CA VAL A 418 25.59 -10.12 -27.00
C VAL A 418 24.24 -9.66 -27.56
N LYS A 419 23.36 -10.62 -27.85
CA LYS A 419 21.97 -10.32 -28.17
C LYS A 419 21.22 -10.10 -26.86
N MET A 420 20.60 -8.93 -26.69
CA MET A 420 19.81 -8.59 -25.50
C MET A 420 18.64 -9.58 -25.31
N SER A 421 18.31 -9.88 -24.05
CA SER A 421 17.21 -10.77 -23.66
C SER A 421 16.74 -10.51 -22.22
N THR A 422 15.79 -11.32 -21.72
CA THR A 422 15.41 -11.40 -20.29
C THR A 422 16.59 -11.66 -19.36
N HIS A 423 17.61 -12.37 -19.85
CA HIS A 423 18.71 -12.93 -19.06
C HIS A 423 20.07 -12.22 -19.32
N ALA A 424 20.10 -11.27 -20.26
CA ALA A 424 21.32 -10.62 -20.75
C ALA A 424 21.06 -9.13 -21.10
N ARG A 425 21.47 -8.20 -20.22
CA ARG A 425 21.28 -6.74 -20.36
C ARG A 425 22.43 -5.95 -19.73
N PRO A 426 22.67 -4.67 -20.09
CA PRO A 426 23.68 -3.87 -19.41
C PRO A 426 23.22 -3.31 -18.05
N ILE A 427 24.16 -3.04 -17.14
CA ILE A 427 23.96 -2.20 -15.95
C ILE A 427 24.33 -0.73 -16.25
N CYS A 428 23.70 0.23 -15.58
CA CYS A 428 24.01 1.65 -15.78
C CYS A 428 25.30 2.03 -15.04
N LEU A 429 26.19 2.77 -15.72
CA LEU A 429 27.36 3.38 -15.10
C LEU A 429 27.06 4.84 -14.69
N PRO A 430 27.53 5.31 -13.52
CA PRO A 430 27.50 6.72 -13.14
C PRO A 430 28.10 7.64 -14.21
N CYS A 431 27.84 8.95 -14.13
CA CYS A 431 28.25 9.94 -15.14
C CYS A 431 27.75 9.71 -16.58
N THR A 432 26.82 8.78 -16.83
CA THR A 432 26.28 8.53 -18.18
C THR A 432 24.84 9.04 -18.34
N VAL A 433 24.46 9.29 -19.60
CA VAL A 433 23.06 9.59 -19.97
C VAL A 433 22.11 8.44 -19.57
N GLY A 434 22.59 7.19 -19.55
CA GLY A 434 21.83 6.05 -19.05
C GLY A 434 21.55 6.14 -17.54
N ALA A 435 22.54 6.55 -16.74
CA ALA A 435 22.32 6.83 -15.31
C ALA A 435 21.46 8.06 -15.07
N ASN A 436 21.58 9.13 -15.88
CA ASN A 436 20.67 10.28 -15.82
C ASN A 436 19.21 9.81 -15.98
N LEU A 437 18.94 8.96 -16.98
CA LEU A 437 17.61 8.40 -17.23
C LEU A 437 17.11 7.54 -16.06
N ALA A 438 17.95 6.63 -15.55
CA ALA A 438 17.61 5.77 -14.42
C ALA A 438 17.31 6.54 -13.12
N LEU A 439 18.09 7.60 -12.84
CA LEU A 439 17.91 8.50 -11.68
C LEU A 439 16.85 9.58 -11.90
N ARG A 440 16.22 9.64 -13.09
CA ARG A 440 15.23 10.67 -13.47
C ARG A 440 15.80 12.09 -13.41
N ARG A 441 17.08 12.23 -13.74
CA ARG A 441 17.86 13.47 -13.76
C ARG A 441 17.94 14.06 -15.18
N PRO A 442 18.04 15.40 -15.33
CA PRO A 442 18.26 16.03 -16.64
C PRO A 442 19.50 15.47 -17.37
N PRO A 443 19.51 15.39 -18.71
CA PRO A 443 20.66 14.87 -19.48
C PRO A 443 21.98 15.60 -19.26
N GLY A 444 21.94 16.86 -18.82
CA GLY A 444 23.10 17.68 -18.47
C GLY A 444 23.58 17.55 -17.00
N SER A 445 23.03 16.62 -16.23
CA SER A 445 23.43 16.42 -14.83
C SER A 445 24.87 15.91 -14.73
N THR A 446 25.57 16.39 -13.72
CA THR A 446 27.01 16.19 -13.53
C THR A 446 27.31 14.94 -12.71
N CYS A 447 28.53 14.39 -12.87
CA CYS A 447 29.05 13.32 -12.01
C CYS A 447 28.86 13.61 -10.52
N ARG A 448 29.09 14.87 -10.12
CA ARG A 448 29.02 15.30 -8.71
C ARG A 448 27.59 15.32 -8.18
N GLU A 449 26.58 15.50 -9.03
CA GLU A 449 25.18 15.38 -8.63
C GLU A 449 24.79 13.91 -8.43
N HIS A 450 25.30 12.99 -9.27
CA HIS A 450 25.12 11.55 -9.07
C HIS A 450 25.82 11.06 -7.81
N GLU A 451 27.05 11.49 -7.57
CA GLU A 451 27.81 11.20 -6.35
C GLU A 451 27.08 11.75 -5.11
N ASN A 452 26.53 12.96 -5.17
CA ASN A 452 25.73 13.52 -4.08
C ASN A 452 24.44 12.73 -3.81
N GLU A 453 23.74 12.27 -4.84
CA GLU A 453 22.49 11.53 -4.68
C GLU A 453 22.70 10.08 -4.25
N LEU A 454 23.73 9.42 -4.79
CA LEU A 454 24.03 8.01 -4.52
C LEU A 454 24.88 7.85 -3.26
N LEU A 455 25.93 8.65 -3.06
CA LEU A 455 26.97 8.43 -2.07
C LEU A 455 27.06 9.48 -0.96
N ASN A 456 26.52 10.70 -1.12
CA ASN A 456 26.55 11.71 -0.05
C ASN A 456 25.37 11.56 0.94
N LYS A 457 25.25 10.35 1.50
CA LYS A 457 24.34 9.99 2.59
C LYS A 457 25.15 9.27 3.68
N LEU A 458 24.77 9.44 4.95
CA LEU A 458 25.44 8.81 6.11
C LEU A 458 25.52 7.28 6.01
N SER A 459 24.52 6.66 5.37
CA SER A 459 24.50 5.25 5.00
C SER A 459 23.77 5.12 3.67
N VAL A 460 24.28 4.27 2.76
CA VAL A 460 23.71 4.06 1.43
C VAL A 460 23.30 2.60 1.27
N PRO A 461 21.99 2.29 1.26
CA PRO A 461 21.51 0.95 0.94
C PRO A 461 21.90 0.56 -0.49
N ALA A 462 22.54 -0.60 -0.63
CA ALA A 462 22.95 -1.19 -1.89
C ALA A 462 22.76 -2.72 -1.84
N HIS A 463 22.95 -3.38 -2.97
CA HIS A 463 22.81 -4.83 -3.09
C HIS A 463 24.05 -5.46 -3.74
N PHE A 464 24.46 -6.61 -3.24
CA PHE A 464 25.43 -7.48 -3.89
C PHE A 464 24.74 -8.73 -4.46
N ALA A 465 25.07 -9.12 -5.68
CA ALA A 465 24.53 -10.34 -6.32
C ALA A 465 25.53 -11.50 -6.19
N ALA A 466 25.18 -12.51 -5.39
CA ALA A 466 26.05 -13.62 -5.05
C ALA A 466 26.15 -14.70 -6.15
N LEU A 467 27.16 -15.57 -6.02
CA LEU A 467 27.46 -16.61 -7.01
C LEU A 467 26.32 -17.64 -7.21
N ASN A 468 25.46 -17.79 -6.20
CA ASN A 468 24.28 -18.66 -6.19
C ASN A 468 22.98 -17.97 -6.64
N GLY A 469 23.03 -16.67 -6.96
CA GLY A 469 21.87 -15.87 -7.38
C GLY A 469 21.16 -15.10 -6.24
N ASP A 470 21.61 -15.23 -4.99
CA ASP A 470 21.04 -14.46 -3.88
C ASP A 470 21.43 -12.98 -3.96
N THR A 471 20.47 -12.09 -3.76
CA THR A 471 20.72 -10.65 -3.54
C THR A 471 20.90 -10.38 -2.06
N LEU A 472 22.12 -9.97 -1.71
CA LEU A 472 22.59 -9.63 -0.37
C LEU A 472 22.44 -8.12 -0.14
N ASN A 473 21.87 -7.70 0.99
CA ASN A 473 21.65 -6.29 1.31
C ASN A 473 22.85 -5.73 2.08
N ILE A 474 23.42 -4.63 1.61
CA ILE A 474 24.62 -4.00 2.19
C ILE A 474 24.43 -2.49 2.33
N ASN A 475 25.18 -1.88 3.24
CA ASN A 475 25.23 -0.44 3.41
C ASN A 475 26.64 0.07 3.11
N LEU A 476 26.78 0.93 2.09
CA LEU A 476 28.07 1.59 1.84
C LEU A 476 28.32 2.66 2.89
N LYS A 477 29.51 2.64 3.46
CA LYS A 477 29.98 3.55 4.52
C LYS A 477 30.68 4.76 3.92
N THR A 478 30.40 5.93 4.48
CA THR A 478 30.84 7.23 3.94
C THR A 478 31.35 8.13 5.06
N GLY A 479 32.12 9.17 4.73
CA GLY A 479 32.62 10.14 5.70
C GLY A 479 33.44 9.49 6.85
N MET A 480 33.03 9.73 8.10
CA MET A 480 33.72 9.18 9.28
C MET A 480 33.53 7.67 9.44
N GLU A 481 32.41 7.09 9.00
CA GLU A 481 32.22 5.63 9.05
C GLU A 481 33.11 4.91 8.04
N TRP A 482 33.38 5.52 6.88
CA TRP A 482 34.34 4.99 5.91
C TRP A 482 35.75 4.85 6.51
N ALA A 483 36.22 5.87 7.23
CA ALA A 483 37.52 5.83 7.89
C ALA A 483 37.61 4.67 8.91
N SER A 484 36.56 4.46 9.71
CA SER A 484 36.50 3.32 10.64
C SER A 484 36.37 1.97 9.93
N CYS A 485 35.78 1.93 8.73
CA CYS A 485 35.58 0.71 7.95
C CYS A 485 36.91 0.21 7.33
N ILE A 486 37.75 1.13 6.83
CA ILE A 486 39.05 0.76 6.24
C ILE A 486 40.10 0.37 7.29
N GLU A 487 40.06 0.93 8.51
CA GLU A 487 41.04 0.69 9.58
C GLU A 487 41.28 -0.79 9.91
N VAL A 488 40.29 -1.66 9.66
CA VAL A 488 40.41 -3.11 9.84
C VAL A 488 41.56 -3.71 8.99
N VAL A 489 41.88 -3.12 7.84
CA VAL A 489 43.00 -3.57 6.97
C VAL A 489 44.37 -3.44 7.66
N SER A 490 44.52 -2.52 8.63
CA SER A 490 45.73 -2.42 9.44
C SER A 490 46.02 -3.69 10.27
N GLN A 491 45.00 -4.52 10.51
CA GLN A 491 45.06 -5.68 11.38
C GLN A 491 45.58 -6.94 10.66
N ASP A 492 45.53 -7.00 9.32
CA ASP A 492 46.10 -8.12 8.55
C ASP A 492 47.63 -7.98 8.42
N LYS A 493 48.32 -8.40 9.48
CA LYS A 493 49.78 -8.48 9.52
C LYS A 493 50.37 -9.65 8.71
N LYS A 494 49.53 -10.48 8.07
CA LYS A 494 49.99 -11.59 7.21
C LYS A 494 50.14 -11.12 5.76
N MET A 495 49.22 -10.30 5.26
CA MET A 495 49.27 -9.71 3.93
C MET A 495 50.00 -8.35 3.92
N PHE A 496 49.90 -7.59 5.03
CA PHE A 496 50.46 -6.24 5.18
C PHE A 496 51.35 -6.11 6.44
N PRO A 497 52.47 -6.87 6.54
CA PRO A 497 53.28 -6.94 7.76
C PRO A 497 53.89 -5.60 8.22
N ASN A 498 54.23 -4.71 7.28
CA ASN A 498 54.92 -3.43 7.54
C ASN A 498 54.03 -2.20 7.35
N LEU A 499 52.72 -2.36 7.19
CA LEU A 499 51.79 -1.25 6.91
C LEU A 499 51.62 -0.34 8.13
N THR A 500 51.84 0.96 7.93
CA THR A 500 51.77 2.00 8.98
C THR A 500 50.61 2.98 8.81
N ASP A 501 50.20 3.28 7.57
CA ASP A 501 48.97 4.01 7.24
C ASP A 501 48.13 3.17 6.27
N VAL A 502 46.87 2.88 6.63
CA VAL A 502 45.94 2.11 5.79
C VAL A 502 45.69 2.77 4.44
N ARG A 503 45.82 4.10 4.34
CA ARG A 503 45.66 4.85 3.09
C ARG A 503 46.72 4.54 2.06
N GLU A 504 47.82 3.86 2.45
CA GLU A 504 48.79 3.31 1.51
C GLU A 504 48.25 2.08 0.77
N VAL A 505 47.21 1.38 1.26
CA VAL A 505 46.63 0.19 0.61
C VAL A 505 45.15 0.36 0.23
N VAL A 506 44.38 1.16 0.96
CA VAL A 506 42.98 1.50 0.65
C VAL A 506 42.87 3.00 0.38
N THR A 507 42.81 3.37 -0.90
CA THR A 507 42.65 4.76 -1.34
C THR A 507 41.19 5.19 -1.34
N ASP A 508 40.94 6.47 -1.62
CA ASP A 508 39.61 7.05 -1.84
C ASP A 508 38.84 6.45 -3.04
N GLN A 509 39.50 5.65 -3.90
CA GLN A 509 38.85 4.84 -4.94
C GLN A 509 38.00 3.69 -4.38
N PHE A 510 38.21 3.28 -3.13
CA PHE A 510 37.56 2.10 -2.54
C PHE A 510 36.27 2.46 -1.80
N LEU A 511 35.17 1.82 -2.17
CA LEU A 511 33.94 1.81 -1.37
C LEU A 511 34.04 0.75 -0.27
N CYS A 512 33.60 1.07 0.95
CA CYS A 512 33.69 0.18 2.10
C CYS A 512 32.31 -0.19 2.65
N SER A 513 32.11 -1.47 2.95
CA SER A 513 30.88 -2.08 3.48
C SER A 513 31.25 -3.37 4.23
N GLY A 514 30.38 -3.88 5.11
CA GLY A 514 30.67 -5.11 5.87
C GLY A 514 31.01 -4.87 7.34
N THR A 515 30.50 -3.78 7.94
CA THR A 515 30.62 -3.51 9.38
C THR A 515 29.25 -3.59 10.04
N GLY A 516 29.04 -4.57 10.91
CA GLY A 516 27.71 -4.87 11.50
C GLY A 516 26.84 -5.68 10.54
N GLU A 517 25.52 -5.41 10.53
CA GLU A 517 24.49 -6.26 9.91
C GLU A 517 24.49 -6.34 8.36
N ASP A 518 25.56 -5.92 7.68
CA ASP A 518 25.70 -6.00 6.21
C ASP A 518 25.94 -7.45 5.75
N ASP A 519 25.23 -7.89 4.70
CA ASP A 519 25.46 -9.20 4.09
C ASP A 519 26.82 -9.27 3.34
N ASN A 520 27.59 -10.37 3.47
CA ASN A 520 28.95 -10.46 2.93
C ASN A 520 29.11 -11.47 1.75
N PRO A 521 29.64 -11.06 0.58
CA PRO A 521 29.93 -11.93 -0.57
C PRO A 521 30.81 -13.15 -0.30
N CYS A 522 31.80 -12.99 0.57
CA CYS A 522 32.88 -13.94 0.78
C CYS A 522 32.55 -15.01 1.83
N LYS A 523 31.26 -15.17 2.18
CA LYS A 523 30.74 -16.40 2.83
C LYS A 523 30.71 -17.59 1.83
N GLY A 524 31.82 -17.80 1.12
CA GLY A 524 32.10 -19.04 0.41
C GLY A 524 32.28 -20.18 1.42
N VAL A 525 31.74 -21.36 1.10
CA VAL A 525 31.68 -22.48 2.04
C VAL A 525 33.08 -23.01 2.37
N SER A 526 33.31 -23.26 3.67
CA SER A 526 34.53 -23.81 4.30
C SER A 526 35.63 -22.79 4.63
N MET A 527 35.89 -22.41 5.88
CA MET A 527 35.26 -22.78 7.17
C MET A 527 35.22 -21.56 8.10
N THR A 528 34.32 -21.61 9.09
CA THR A 528 34.11 -20.55 10.10
C THR A 528 33.86 -19.15 9.52
N SER A 529 32.60 -18.90 9.10
CA SER A 529 31.96 -17.75 9.74
C SER A 529 31.90 -18.10 11.22
N GLU A 530 32.67 -17.41 12.06
CA GLU A 530 32.39 -17.42 13.50
C GLU A 530 31.10 -16.61 13.75
N SER A 531 29.96 -17.20 13.34
CA SER A 531 28.96 -17.49 14.37
C SER A 531 29.78 -18.07 15.52
N PRO A 532 29.88 -17.42 16.69
CA PRO A 532 30.82 -17.84 17.72
C PRO A 532 30.64 -19.34 18.06
N CYS A 533 29.44 -19.85 17.76
CA CYS A 533 28.99 -21.22 17.84
C CYS A 533 29.07 -21.97 16.49
N SER A 534 29.74 -23.13 16.48
CA SER A 534 29.77 -24.03 15.31
C SER A 534 28.36 -24.34 14.78
N LEU A 535 28.19 -24.30 13.45
CA LEU A 535 26.95 -24.66 12.75
C LEU A 535 26.80 -26.18 12.53
N GLU A 536 27.75 -26.99 12.99
CA GLU A 536 27.69 -28.44 12.85
C GLU A 536 26.62 -29.04 13.80
N GLY A 537 25.69 -29.84 13.26
CA GLY A 537 24.63 -30.47 14.05
C GLY A 537 23.49 -29.54 14.46
N VAL A 538 23.37 -28.33 13.88
CA VAL A 538 22.25 -27.41 14.15
C VAL A 538 21.04 -27.64 13.25
N GLU A 539 21.16 -28.48 12.21
CA GLU A 539 20.11 -28.72 11.21
C GLU A 539 18.80 -29.23 11.83
N ILE A 540 17.67 -28.77 11.27
CA ILE A 540 16.34 -29.24 11.67
C ILE A 540 15.81 -30.28 10.71
N LYS A 541 15.43 -31.45 11.23
CA LYS A 541 14.84 -32.51 10.42
C LYS A 541 13.46 -32.08 9.90
N GLY A 542 13.29 -32.01 8.58
CA GLY A 542 12.01 -31.69 7.93
C GLY A 542 11.73 -30.20 7.74
N GLY A 543 12.74 -29.34 7.87
CA GLY A 543 12.65 -27.90 7.60
C GLY A 543 14.02 -27.31 7.27
N SER A 544 14.15 -25.99 7.41
CA SER A 544 15.41 -25.26 7.25
C SER A 544 15.64 -24.32 8.46
N PHE A 545 16.76 -23.60 8.46
CA PHE A 545 16.99 -22.52 9.42
C PHE A 545 17.58 -21.30 8.70
N ARG A 546 17.35 -20.12 9.28
CA ARG A 546 17.97 -18.85 8.88
C ARG A 546 18.80 -18.30 10.04
N LEU A 547 19.97 -17.76 9.74
CA LEU A 547 20.75 -17.01 10.73
C LEU A 547 20.18 -15.60 10.87
N LEU A 548 20.16 -15.08 12.09
CA LEU A 548 19.72 -13.75 12.46
C LEU A 548 20.85 -13.07 13.25
N LYS A 549 20.89 -11.73 13.27
CA LYS A 549 21.88 -10.93 14.00
C LYS A 549 23.32 -11.39 13.73
N GLU A 550 23.72 -11.36 12.45
CA GLU A 550 25.07 -11.76 11.98
C GLU A 550 25.50 -13.21 12.30
N GLY A 551 24.62 -14.05 12.87
CA GLY A 551 24.94 -15.40 13.35
C GLY A 551 24.96 -15.55 14.88
N GLN A 552 24.64 -14.49 15.64
CA GLN A 552 24.39 -14.60 17.08
C GLN A 552 23.05 -15.27 17.42
N ALA A 553 22.14 -15.37 16.45
CA ALA A 553 20.91 -16.13 16.57
C ALA A 553 20.66 -16.98 15.32
N LEU A 554 19.90 -18.06 15.47
CA LEU A 554 19.29 -18.79 14.34
C LEU A 554 17.81 -18.99 14.63
N GLU A 555 16.99 -18.95 13.60
CA GLU A 555 15.57 -19.28 13.64
C GLU A 555 15.28 -20.45 12.72
N TYR A 556 14.51 -21.41 13.22
CA TYR A 556 14.06 -22.58 12.48
C TYR A 556 12.77 -22.29 11.70
N VAL A 557 12.73 -22.76 10.46
CA VAL A 557 11.60 -22.60 9.54
C VAL A 557 11.05 -23.97 9.18
N CYS A 558 9.77 -24.19 9.48
CA CYS A 558 9.06 -25.44 9.17
C CYS A 558 7.95 -25.22 8.13
N PRO A 559 7.57 -26.26 7.37
CA PRO A 559 6.41 -26.20 6.47
C PRO A 559 5.10 -25.86 7.19
N SER A 560 4.11 -25.35 6.46
CA SER A 560 2.78 -25.08 7.01
C SER A 560 2.16 -26.34 7.65
N GLY A 561 1.54 -26.17 8.82
CA GLY A 561 1.06 -27.28 9.65
C GLY A 561 2.11 -27.93 10.54
N PHE A 562 3.38 -27.51 10.48
CA PHE A 562 4.47 -27.95 11.34
C PHE A 562 5.10 -26.78 12.11
N TYR A 563 5.74 -27.08 13.25
CA TYR A 563 6.45 -26.11 14.07
C TYR A 563 7.86 -26.63 14.45
N PRO A 564 8.83 -25.73 14.73
CA PRO A 564 10.15 -26.14 15.18
C PRO A 564 10.16 -26.66 16.62
N TYR A 565 10.61 -27.89 16.84
CA TYR A 565 10.79 -28.46 18.16
C TYR A 565 12.28 -28.64 18.51
N PRO A 566 12.72 -28.33 19.75
CA PRO A 566 11.92 -27.83 20.89
C PRO A 566 11.76 -26.31 20.96
N VAL A 567 12.49 -25.53 20.17
CA VAL A 567 12.49 -24.05 20.22
C VAL A 567 12.44 -23.48 18.80
N GLN A 568 11.80 -22.32 18.63
CA GLN A 568 11.74 -21.62 17.33
C GLN A 568 13.08 -20.97 16.97
N ALA A 569 13.82 -20.44 17.94
CA ALA A 569 15.13 -19.85 17.74
C ALA A 569 16.15 -20.30 18.79
N ARG A 570 17.44 -20.23 18.44
CA ARG A 570 18.57 -20.45 19.34
C ARG A 570 19.45 -19.21 19.34
N THR A 571 20.11 -18.96 20.46
CA THR A 571 21.08 -17.87 20.62
C THR A 571 22.47 -18.46 20.79
N CYS A 572 23.48 -17.79 20.25
CA CYS A 572 24.86 -18.21 20.38
C CYS A 572 25.42 -17.76 21.74
N ARG A 573 26.04 -18.67 22.50
CA ARG A 573 26.65 -18.36 23.81
C ARG A 573 28.09 -17.89 23.63
N SER A 574 28.57 -17.09 24.59
CA SER A 574 29.98 -16.69 24.71
C SER A 574 30.97 -17.87 24.84
N THR A 575 30.48 -19.08 25.16
CA THR A 575 31.25 -20.34 25.16
C THR A 575 31.49 -20.92 23.76
N GLY A 576 31.06 -20.24 22.70
CA GLY A 576 31.15 -20.74 21.33
C GLY A 576 30.31 -21.99 21.07
N SER A 577 29.14 -22.08 21.72
CA SER A 577 28.18 -23.17 21.49
C SER A 577 26.74 -22.67 21.52
N TRP A 578 25.94 -23.13 20.56
CA TRP A 578 24.55 -22.71 20.43
C TRP A 578 23.76 -23.07 21.69
N SER A 579 22.81 -22.20 22.08
CA SER A 579 21.94 -22.44 23.22
C SER A 579 21.36 -23.84 23.14
N THR A 580 21.48 -24.58 24.25
CA THR A 580 21.07 -25.98 24.32
C THR A 580 19.61 -26.08 23.94
N LEU A 581 19.28 -26.96 22.99
CA LEU A 581 17.90 -27.28 22.61
C LEU A 581 17.18 -27.83 23.84
N GLN A 582 16.48 -26.98 24.58
CA GLN A 582 15.77 -27.34 25.81
C GLN A 582 14.27 -27.31 25.54
N THR A 583 13.56 -28.32 26.03
CA THR A 583 12.09 -28.27 26.14
C THR A 583 11.68 -27.32 27.27
N GLN A 584 10.38 -27.01 27.36
CA GLN A 584 9.81 -26.27 28.50
C GLN A 584 10.12 -26.94 29.86
N ASP A 585 10.11 -28.29 29.90
CA ASP A 585 10.58 -29.10 31.05
C ASP A 585 12.11 -29.03 31.32
N GLN A 586 12.84 -28.08 30.71
CA GLN A 586 14.31 -27.94 30.74
C GLN A 586 15.12 -29.16 30.23
N LYS A 587 14.48 -30.11 29.54
CA LYS A 587 15.14 -31.33 29.05
C LYS A 587 15.92 -31.05 27.77
N ILE A 588 17.17 -31.47 27.75
CA ILE A 588 18.05 -31.31 26.58
C ILE A 588 17.66 -32.31 25.49
N VAL A 589 17.32 -31.80 24.31
CA VAL A 589 17.04 -32.53 23.07
C VAL A 589 18.30 -32.55 22.21
N LYS A 590 18.62 -33.70 21.60
CA LYS A 590 19.87 -33.85 20.83
C LYS A 590 19.83 -33.33 19.39
N LYS A 591 18.65 -33.25 18.77
CA LYS A 591 18.43 -32.76 17.39
C LYS A 591 17.12 -32.00 17.31
N ALA A 592 17.08 -30.94 16.49
CA ALA A 592 15.85 -30.24 16.17
C ALA A 592 15.05 -31.01 15.10
N GLU A 593 13.71 -30.95 15.19
CA GLU A 593 12.83 -31.52 14.16
C GLU A 593 11.55 -30.70 14.00
N CYS A 594 11.04 -30.62 12.78
CA CYS A 594 9.72 -30.05 12.50
C CYS A 594 8.65 -31.06 12.92
N ARG A 595 7.82 -30.71 13.90
CA ARG A 595 6.71 -31.54 14.40
C ARG A 595 5.37 -31.00 13.93
N ALA A 596 4.43 -31.90 13.67
CA ALA A 596 3.07 -31.51 13.30
C ALA A 596 2.41 -30.71 14.44
N ILE A 597 1.75 -29.61 14.11
CA ILE A 597 0.95 -28.81 15.03
C ILE A 597 -0.24 -29.64 15.50
N ARG A 598 -0.48 -29.65 16.82
CA ARG A 598 -1.50 -30.45 17.50
C ARG A 598 -2.13 -29.64 18.62
N CYS A 599 -3.44 -29.78 18.80
CA CYS A 599 -4.12 -29.14 19.92
C CYS A 599 -3.97 -29.96 21.21
N PRO A 600 -4.02 -29.34 22.41
CA PRO A 600 -3.93 -30.06 23.67
C PRO A 600 -5.05 -31.09 23.78
N ARG A 601 -4.74 -32.33 24.14
CA ARG A 601 -5.79 -33.31 24.46
C ARG A 601 -6.42 -32.99 25.82
N PRO A 602 -7.73 -33.23 26.02
CA PRO A 602 -8.31 -33.26 27.35
C PRO A 602 -7.53 -34.24 28.25
N GLN A 603 -7.16 -33.79 29.45
CA GLN A 603 -6.56 -34.66 30.47
C GLN A 603 -7.61 -35.21 31.42
N ASP A 604 -8.66 -34.42 31.63
CA ASP A 604 -9.71 -34.62 32.61
C ASP A 604 -10.96 -33.88 32.11
N PHE A 605 -12.13 -34.40 32.44
CA PHE A 605 -13.44 -33.81 32.14
C PHE A 605 -14.44 -34.43 33.10
N GLU A 606 -15.16 -33.60 33.85
CA GLU A 606 -16.05 -34.05 34.93
C GLU A 606 -17.53 -33.89 34.56
N ASN A 607 -18.37 -34.75 35.17
CA ASN A 607 -19.83 -34.74 35.04
C ASN A 607 -20.36 -34.91 33.60
N GLY A 608 -19.56 -35.51 32.72
CA GLY A 608 -19.91 -35.78 31.33
C GLY A 608 -18.84 -36.57 30.60
N ASP A 609 -19.05 -36.76 29.30
CA ASP A 609 -18.18 -37.48 28.38
C ASP A 609 -17.80 -36.65 27.16
N TYR A 610 -16.66 -36.98 26.54
CA TYR A 610 -16.20 -36.37 25.30
C TYR A 610 -15.76 -37.41 24.26
N TRP A 611 -15.93 -37.08 22.98
CA TRP A 611 -15.65 -37.97 21.85
C TRP A 611 -15.09 -37.18 20.64
N PRO A 612 -14.18 -37.76 19.82
CA PRO A 612 -13.48 -39.03 20.04
C PRO A 612 -12.37 -38.89 21.09
N ARG A 613 -12.05 -39.99 21.79
CA ARG A 613 -10.90 -40.05 22.72
C ARG A 613 -9.64 -40.48 21.96
N SER A 614 -8.72 -39.55 21.70
CA SER A 614 -7.50 -39.78 20.91
C SER A 614 -6.22 -39.42 21.69
N PRO A 615 -5.09 -40.07 21.40
CA PRO A 615 -3.80 -39.77 22.06
C PRO A 615 -3.24 -38.39 21.67
N TYR A 616 -3.68 -37.85 20.53
CA TYR A 616 -3.40 -36.49 20.03
C TYR A 616 -4.51 -36.08 19.06
N TYR A 617 -4.65 -34.78 18.83
CA TYR A 617 -5.59 -34.19 17.87
C TYR A 617 -4.81 -33.31 16.90
N ASN A 618 -4.97 -33.57 15.60
CA ASN A 618 -4.37 -32.82 14.52
C ASN A 618 -5.26 -31.62 14.13
N LEU A 619 -4.75 -30.76 13.25
CA LEU A 619 -5.52 -29.66 12.68
C LEU A 619 -6.82 -30.16 12.03
N SER A 620 -7.91 -29.40 12.20
CA SER A 620 -9.28 -29.72 11.79
C SER A 620 -9.98 -30.90 12.50
N ASP A 621 -9.31 -31.63 13.41
CA ASP A 621 -9.99 -32.62 14.25
C ASP A 621 -11.06 -31.93 15.13
N GLN A 622 -12.20 -32.59 15.32
CA GLN A 622 -13.32 -32.08 16.10
C GLN A 622 -13.53 -32.91 17.38
N LEU A 623 -13.88 -32.22 18.46
CA LEU A 623 -14.29 -32.78 19.75
C LEU A 623 -15.73 -32.39 20.08
N SER A 624 -16.52 -33.35 20.56
CA SER A 624 -17.89 -33.14 21.05
C SER A 624 -18.00 -33.52 22.53
N PHE A 625 -18.68 -32.68 23.31
CA PHE A 625 -18.87 -32.80 24.76
C PHE A 625 -20.35 -33.01 25.11
N HIS A 626 -20.63 -33.94 26.01
CA HIS A 626 -21.98 -34.29 26.47
C HIS A 626 -21.98 -34.39 27.99
N CYS A 627 -22.99 -33.84 28.67
CA CYS A 627 -23.11 -33.96 30.13
C CYS A 627 -23.92 -35.20 30.53
N TYR A 628 -23.66 -35.70 31.74
CA TYR A 628 -24.50 -36.72 32.36
C TYR A 628 -25.85 -36.16 32.82
N ASP A 629 -26.83 -37.04 32.99
CA ASP A 629 -28.16 -36.67 33.46
C ASP A 629 -28.10 -35.89 34.78
N GLY A 630 -28.86 -34.80 34.86
CA GLY A 630 -28.83 -33.86 35.99
C GLY A 630 -27.77 -32.75 35.90
N TYR A 631 -26.92 -32.75 34.87
CA TYR A 631 -25.95 -31.67 34.61
C TYR A 631 -26.28 -30.91 33.32
N THR A 632 -26.13 -29.59 33.35
CA THR A 632 -26.33 -28.70 32.21
C THR A 632 -24.99 -28.32 31.60
N LEU A 633 -24.89 -28.37 30.27
CA LEU A 633 -23.71 -27.94 29.54
C LEU A 633 -23.65 -26.41 29.43
N ARG A 634 -22.53 -25.83 29.89
CA ARG A 634 -22.13 -24.44 29.60
C ARG A 634 -20.89 -24.45 28.68
N GLY A 635 -20.76 -23.42 27.84
CA GLY A 635 -19.69 -23.32 26.85
C GLY A 635 -19.96 -24.08 25.55
N SER A 636 -18.92 -24.38 24.77
CA SER A 636 -19.06 -24.93 23.42
C SER A 636 -19.18 -26.46 23.40
N ALA A 637 -20.34 -26.98 22.97
CA ALA A 637 -20.60 -28.42 22.84
C ALA A 637 -19.70 -29.11 21.81
N ASN A 638 -19.35 -28.42 20.73
CA ASN A 638 -18.41 -28.88 19.72
C ASN A 638 -17.25 -27.89 19.63
N ARG A 639 -16.01 -28.39 19.52
CA ARG A 639 -14.79 -27.59 19.36
C ARG A 639 -13.89 -28.21 18.29
N THR A 640 -13.22 -27.39 17.49
CA THR A 640 -12.35 -27.81 16.39
C THR A 640 -10.91 -27.33 16.61
N CYS A 641 -9.93 -28.16 16.25
CA CYS A 641 -8.51 -27.83 16.37
C CYS A 641 -8.04 -26.89 15.25
N GLN A 642 -7.64 -25.67 15.63
CA GLN A 642 -7.30 -24.56 14.76
C GLN A 642 -5.80 -24.49 14.43
N ALA A 643 -5.44 -23.80 13.35
CA ALA A 643 -4.06 -23.73 12.83
C ALA A 643 -3.04 -23.05 13.79
N ASN A 644 -3.51 -22.28 14.76
CA ASN A 644 -2.71 -21.71 15.85
C ASN A 644 -2.45 -22.71 17.00
N GLY A 645 -2.87 -23.97 16.85
CA GLY A 645 -2.70 -25.02 17.86
C GLY A 645 -3.75 -25.02 18.97
N ARG A 646 -4.82 -24.23 18.84
CA ARG A 646 -5.85 -24.06 19.89
C ARG A 646 -7.20 -24.66 19.48
N TRP A 647 -8.05 -24.90 20.47
CA TRP A 647 -9.45 -25.25 20.25
C TRP A 647 -10.27 -23.95 20.13
N ASP A 648 -11.11 -23.84 19.10
CA ASP A 648 -12.09 -22.75 19.00
C ASP A 648 -13.17 -22.81 20.09
N GLY A 649 -14.02 -21.79 20.19
CA GLY A 649 -15.11 -21.74 21.16
C GLY A 649 -14.67 -21.64 22.62
N GLN A 650 -15.63 -21.79 23.53
CA GLN A 650 -15.46 -21.67 24.98
C GLN A 650 -15.26 -23.05 25.65
N THR A 651 -14.65 -23.06 26.84
CA THR A 651 -14.49 -24.28 27.65
C THR A 651 -15.85 -24.93 27.96
N ALA A 652 -15.98 -26.21 27.63
CA ALA A 652 -17.16 -27.01 27.96
C ALA A 652 -17.16 -27.34 29.45
N ILE A 653 -18.29 -27.11 30.12
CA ILE A 653 -18.45 -27.32 31.57
C ILE A 653 -19.79 -27.99 31.83
N CYS A 654 -19.78 -29.14 32.50
CA CYS A 654 -20.98 -29.82 32.98
C CYS A 654 -21.24 -29.44 34.45
N ASP A 655 -22.29 -28.66 34.66
CA ASP A 655 -22.61 -28.01 35.94
C ASP A 655 -24.03 -28.35 36.38
N ASN A 656 -24.22 -28.65 37.66
CA ASN A 656 -25.54 -28.89 38.25
C ASN A 656 -26.15 -27.63 38.88
N GLY A 657 -25.39 -26.52 38.94
CA GLY A 657 -25.87 -25.23 39.47
C GLY A 657 -26.21 -25.24 40.96
N ALA A 658 -25.79 -26.26 41.71
CA ALA A 658 -26.18 -26.45 43.12
C ALA A 658 -25.21 -25.84 44.14
N ALA A 659 -24.09 -25.27 43.70
CA ALA A 659 -23.05 -24.71 44.55
C ALA A 659 -23.04 -23.17 44.56
N TYR A 660 -22.34 -22.58 45.52
CA TYR A 660 -22.35 -21.13 45.76
C TYR A 660 -21.62 -20.36 44.65
N CYS A 661 -20.43 -20.82 44.26
CA CYS A 661 -19.85 -20.45 42.96
C CYS A 661 -20.19 -21.53 41.92
N PRO A 662 -20.46 -21.16 40.65
CA PRO A 662 -20.68 -22.12 39.58
C PRO A 662 -19.40 -22.94 39.33
N ASN A 663 -19.53 -24.12 38.71
CA ASN A 663 -18.37 -24.96 38.39
C ASN A 663 -17.36 -24.17 37.52
N PRO A 664 -16.09 -23.99 37.94
CA PRO A 664 -15.09 -23.25 37.18
C PRO A 664 -14.56 -24.01 35.96
N GLY A 665 -14.94 -25.29 35.79
CA GLY A 665 -14.62 -26.08 34.61
C GLY A 665 -13.18 -26.61 34.57
N ILE A 666 -12.88 -27.37 33.51
CA ILE A 666 -11.54 -27.91 33.24
C ILE A 666 -11.13 -27.52 31.81
N PRO A 667 -10.41 -26.40 31.64
CA PRO A 667 -9.92 -25.97 30.33
C PRO A 667 -9.02 -27.03 29.69
N ILE A 668 -9.16 -27.23 28.38
CA ILE A 668 -8.54 -28.37 27.68
C ILE A 668 -7.01 -28.33 27.81
N GLY A 669 -6.42 -29.47 28.22
CA GLY A 669 -4.98 -29.61 28.50
C GLY A 669 -4.60 -29.40 29.96
N THR A 670 -5.46 -28.76 30.76
CA THR A 670 -5.31 -28.63 32.22
C THR A 670 -5.83 -29.86 32.97
N ARG A 671 -5.49 -29.96 34.25
CA ARG A 671 -6.16 -30.79 35.26
C ARG A 671 -6.54 -29.91 36.45
N LYS A 672 -7.75 -30.07 36.96
CA LYS A 672 -8.28 -29.33 38.13
C LYS A 672 -8.13 -30.19 39.39
N VAL A 673 -7.68 -29.56 40.48
CA VAL A 673 -7.70 -30.11 41.84
C VAL A 673 -8.64 -29.26 42.68
N GLY A 674 -9.67 -29.88 43.23
CA GLY A 674 -10.78 -29.23 43.92
C GLY A 674 -12.12 -29.46 43.20
N SER A 675 -13.11 -29.90 43.96
CA SER A 675 -14.48 -30.25 43.51
C SER A 675 -15.57 -29.69 44.45
N GLN A 676 -15.18 -28.86 45.42
CA GLN A 676 -16.09 -28.12 46.29
C GLN A 676 -16.04 -26.64 45.87
N TYR A 677 -17.22 -26.03 45.69
CA TYR A 677 -17.39 -24.68 45.13
C TYR A 677 -18.21 -23.78 46.09
N ARG A 678 -17.97 -23.90 47.39
CA ARG A 678 -18.55 -23.03 48.43
C ARG A 678 -17.72 -21.75 48.57
N LEU A 679 -18.26 -20.75 49.27
CA LEU A 679 -17.52 -19.55 49.64
C LEU A 679 -16.17 -19.89 50.30
N GLU A 680 -15.11 -19.19 49.90
CA GLU A 680 -13.68 -19.41 50.23
C GLU A 680 -13.05 -20.75 49.78
N ASP A 681 -13.80 -21.71 49.21
CA ASP A 681 -13.19 -22.89 48.58
C ASP A 681 -12.28 -22.47 47.41
N SER A 682 -11.18 -23.20 47.21
CA SER A 682 -10.19 -22.90 46.17
C SER A 682 -9.91 -24.12 45.27
N VAL A 683 -9.80 -23.86 43.97
CA VAL A 683 -9.40 -24.84 42.96
C VAL A 683 -8.01 -24.51 42.41
N THR A 684 -7.21 -25.52 42.10
CA THR A 684 -5.85 -25.37 41.57
C THR A 684 -5.72 -26.11 40.25
N TYR A 685 -5.07 -25.49 39.27
CA TYR A 685 -4.93 -25.98 37.90
C TYR A 685 -3.48 -26.28 37.55
N TYR A 686 -3.28 -27.38 36.84
CA TYR A 686 -1.97 -27.83 36.39
C TYR A 686 -1.99 -28.16 34.90
N CYS A 687 -1.00 -27.69 34.15
CA CYS A 687 -0.82 -28.09 32.77
C CYS A 687 -0.10 -29.43 32.64
N SER A 688 -0.30 -30.09 31.50
CA SER A 688 0.46 -31.27 31.12
C SER A 688 1.94 -30.92 30.91
N ARG A 689 2.85 -31.87 31.20
CA ARG A 689 4.30 -31.72 30.96
C ARG A 689 4.58 -31.19 29.54
N GLY A 690 5.48 -30.22 29.43
CA GLY A 690 5.80 -29.51 28.19
C GLY A 690 4.96 -28.26 27.91
N LEU A 691 3.81 -28.05 28.57
CA LEU A 691 2.95 -26.88 28.35
C LEU A 691 3.02 -25.90 29.54
N THR A 692 2.93 -24.60 29.24
CA THR A 692 2.96 -23.51 30.22
C THR A 692 1.54 -23.10 30.60
N LEU A 693 1.28 -22.83 31.88
CA LEU A 693 0.00 -22.30 32.34
C LEU A 693 -0.07 -20.78 32.14
N ARG A 694 -1.00 -20.34 31.30
CA ARG A 694 -1.47 -18.96 31.16
C ARG A 694 -2.68 -18.77 32.07
N GLY A 695 -2.86 -17.57 32.64
CA GLY A 695 -3.94 -17.25 33.58
C GLY A 695 -3.59 -17.57 35.04
N SER A 696 -4.61 -17.93 35.82
CA SER A 696 -4.46 -18.20 37.26
C SER A 696 -4.21 -19.68 37.57
N HIS A 697 -3.12 -19.96 38.27
CA HIS A 697 -2.79 -21.30 38.75
C HIS A 697 -3.76 -21.78 39.85
N GLN A 698 -4.30 -20.86 40.64
CA GLN A 698 -5.28 -21.08 41.69
C GLN A 698 -6.39 -20.04 41.58
N ARG A 699 -7.65 -20.45 41.81
CA ARG A 699 -8.83 -19.60 41.85
C ARG A 699 -9.62 -19.89 43.12
N THR A 700 -10.16 -18.87 43.76
CA THR A 700 -10.90 -18.95 45.03
C THR A 700 -12.30 -18.39 44.84
N CYS A 701 -13.31 -19.05 45.42
CA CYS A 701 -14.69 -18.61 45.36
C CYS A 701 -14.91 -17.41 46.30
N LEU A 702 -15.36 -16.28 45.75
CA LEU A 702 -15.54 -14.99 46.43
C LEU A 702 -16.98 -14.77 46.88
N GLU A 703 -17.19 -13.84 47.82
CA GLU A 703 -18.50 -13.47 48.39
C GLU A 703 -19.51 -12.90 47.35
N GLY A 704 -19.05 -12.56 46.15
CA GLY A 704 -19.90 -12.21 45.00
C GLY A 704 -20.42 -13.40 44.18
N GLY A 705 -20.15 -14.65 44.58
CA GLY A 705 -20.49 -15.86 43.80
C GLY A 705 -19.62 -16.06 42.55
N SER A 706 -18.52 -15.33 42.45
CA SER A 706 -17.55 -15.37 41.33
C SER A 706 -16.21 -15.98 41.76
N TRP A 707 -15.40 -16.41 40.80
CA TRP A 707 -14.07 -16.96 41.05
C TRP A 707 -12.99 -15.89 40.89
N SER A 708 -12.08 -15.79 41.86
CA SER A 708 -10.90 -14.93 41.76
C SER A 708 -9.98 -15.33 40.60
N GLY A 709 -9.19 -14.38 40.09
CA GLY A 709 -8.29 -14.64 38.97
C GLY A 709 -9.01 -14.82 37.63
N THR A 710 -8.26 -15.21 36.60
CA THR A 710 -8.78 -15.52 35.25
C THR A 710 -8.74 -17.02 34.94
N GLU A 711 -9.53 -17.48 33.96
CA GLU A 711 -9.56 -18.88 33.52
C GLU A 711 -8.16 -19.32 32.99
N PRO A 712 -7.61 -20.46 33.45
CA PRO A 712 -6.31 -20.91 32.98
C PRO A 712 -6.38 -21.58 31.61
N SER A 713 -5.30 -21.49 30.84
CA SER A 713 -5.13 -22.26 29.60
C SER A 713 -3.70 -22.79 29.48
N CYS A 714 -3.53 -23.94 28.82
CA CYS A 714 -2.22 -24.52 28.58
C CYS A 714 -1.69 -24.12 27.22
N GLN A 715 -0.59 -23.36 27.20
CA GLN A 715 0.07 -22.88 25.99
C GLN A 715 1.31 -23.72 25.69
N ASP A 716 1.43 -24.16 24.45
CA ASP A 716 2.67 -24.75 23.92
C ASP A 716 3.55 -23.64 23.29
N SER A 717 4.81 -23.97 23.04
CA SER A 717 5.84 -23.18 22.36
C SER A 717 5.35 -22.49 21.07
N PHE A 718 4.63 -23.23 20.22
CA PHE A 718 4.15 -22.78 18.90
C PHE A 718 2.79 -22.08 18.92
N MET A 719 2.08 -22.04 20.06
CA MET A 719 0.77 -21.39 20.13
C MET A 719 0.90 -19.87 20.09
N TYR A 720 -0.07 -19.22 19.46
CA TYR A 720 -0.19 -17.77 19.37
C TYR A 720 -1.67 -17.35 19.40
N ASP A 721 -1.93 -16.13 19.87
CA ASP A 721 -3.22 -15.46 19.71
C ASP A 721 -3.35 -14.93 18.28
N THR A 722 -4.54 -15.07 17.68
CA THR A 722 -4.81 -14.44 16.37
C THR A 722 -5.11 -12.94 16.53
N PRO A 723 -4.97 -12.12 15.47
CA PRO A 723 -5.22 -10.68 15.58
C PRO A 723 -6.60 -10.32 16.14
N GLY A 724 -7.64 -11.05 15.74
CA GLY A 724 -9.01 -10.86 16.23
C GLY A 724 -9.19 -11.26 17.69
N GLU A 725 -8.62 -12.40 18.12
CA GLU A 725 -8.65 -12.84 19.53
C GLU A 725 -8.05 -11.78 20.47
N VAL A 726 -6.91 -11.19 20.11
CA VAL A 726 -6.27 -10.13 20.90
C VAL A 726 -7.13 -8.87 20.91
N ALA A 727 -7.66 -8.46 19.76
CA ALA A 727 -8.43 -7.23 19.60
C ALA A 727 -9.72 -7.24 20.44
N GLU A 728 -10.49 -8.32 20.34
CA GLU A 728 -11.74 -8.53 21.09
C GLU A 728 -11.49 -8.55 22.61
N ALA A 729 -10.53 -9.38 23.06
CA ALA A 729 -10.27 -9.57 24.47
C ALA A 729 -9.66 -8.33 25.16
N PHE A 730 -8.69 -7.66 24.52
CA PHE A 730 -8.11 -6.42 25.05
C PHE A 730 -9.14 -5.30 25.11
N LEU A 731 -9.96 -5.10 24.05
CA LEU A 731 -10.96 -4.05 24.05
C LEU A 731 -12.10 -4.29 25.04
N SER A 732 -12.58 -5.53 25.18
CA SER A 732 -13.69 -5.80 26.10
C SER A 732 -13.29 -5.45 27.54
N SER A 733 -12.08 -5.85 27.95
CA SER A 733 -11.44 -5.47 29.22
C SER A 733 -11.26 -3.95 29.33
N LEU A 734 -10.58 -3.31 28.36
CA LEU A 734 -10.26 -1.89 28.45
C LEU A 734 -11.49 -0.98 28.39
N THR A 735 -12.51 -1.32 27.60
CA THR A 735 -13.75 -0.54 27.52
C THR A 735 -14.55 -0.63 28.81
N GLU A 736 -14.55 -1.77 29.51
CA GLU A 736 -15.11 -1.87 30.86
C GLU A 736 -14.35 -1.00 31.88
N THR A 737 -13.01 -0.97 31.78
CA THR A 737 -12.17 -0.07 32.58
C THR A 737 -12.46 1.41 32.30
N ILE A 738 -12.82 1.78 31.06
CA ILE A 738 -13.21 3.15 30.66
C ILE A 738 -14.66 3.48 31.07
N GLU A 739 -15.61 2.56 30.93
CA GLU A 739 -17.02 2.74 31.29
C GLU A 739 -17.21 2.89 32.81
N GLY A 740 -16.42 2.18 33.62
CA GLY A 740 -16.48 2.27 35.08
C GLY A 740 -15.94 3.58 35.68
N VAL A 741 -15.52 4.55 34.85
CA VAL A 741 -15.16 5.91 35.30
C VAL A 741 -16.42 6.72 35.69
N ASP A 742 -17.61 6.29 35.26
CA ASP A 742 -18.88 7.02 35.39
C ASP A 742 -19.68 6.66 36.67
N ALA A 743 -19.17 5.80 37.56
CA ALA A 743 -19.94 5.17 38.63
C ALA A 743 -19.50 5.56 40.06
N ASP A 744 -19.87 6.77 40.52
CA ASP A 744 -19.77 7.17 41.95
C ASP A 744 -21.11 6.99 42.73
N ASP A 745 -22.17 6.51 42.05
CA ASP A 745 -23.55 6.40 42.57
C ASP A 745 -23.90 5.04 43.23
N GLY A 746 -23.05 4.52 44.11
CA GLY A 746 -23.43 3.63 45.23
C GLY A 746 -24.23 2.34 45.00
N HIS A 747 -24.41 1.86 43.76
CA HIS A 747 -25.21 0.68 43.43
C HIS A 747 -24.35 -0.42 42.80
N SER A 748 -24.58 -1.67 43.24
CA SER A 748 -23.87 -2.85 42.74
C SER A 748 -24.09 -3.08 41.23
N PRO A 749 -23.09 -3.57 40.48
CA PRO A 749 -23.21 -3.85 39.05
C PRO A 749 -24.04 -5.12 38.80
N GLY A 750 -25.37 -5.00 38.86
CA GLY A 750 -26.29 -6.14 38.82
C GLY A 750 -27.46 -6.04 37.83
N GLU A 751 -27.88 -4.84 37.40
CA GLU A 751 -29.07 -4.68 36.53
C GLU A 751 -28.79 -3.93 35.22
N GLN A 752 -29.52 -4.32 34.17
CA GLN A 752 -29.34 -3.88 32.78
C GLN A 752 -29.89 -2.45 32.53
N GLN A 753 -29.38 -1.44 33.24
CA GLN A 753 -29.71 -0.05 32.93
C GLN A 753 -28.76 0.56 31.89
N LYS A 754 -29.36 0.93 30.76
CA LYS A 754 -28.94 1.89 29.72
C LYS A 754 -27.50 2.44 29.82
N ARG A 755 -26.55 1.78 29.13
CA ARG A 755 -25.18 2.28 28.92
C ARG A 755 -25.17 3.52 28.00
N LYS A 756 -25.19 4.72 28.56
CA LYS A 756 -24.77 5.97 27.89
C LYS A 756 -23.36 6.26 28.46
N ILE A 757 -22.31 6.20 27.64
CA ILE A 757 -20.96 6.60 28.06
C ILE A 757 -21.00 8.11 28.29
N VAL A 758 -21.05 8.54 29.55
CA VAL A 758 -21.14 9.94 29.95
C VAL A 758 -20.06 10.19 30.98
N LEU A 759 -18.82 10.27 30.47
CA LEU A 759 -17.64 10.68 31.22
C LEU A 759 -17.98 11.78 32.23
N ASP A 760 -17.98 11.39 33.50
CA ASP A 760 -18.02 12.31 34.62
C ASP A 760 -16.79 13.22 34.52
N PRO A 761 -16.95 14.56 34.51
CA PRO A 761 -15.84 15.50 34.61
C PRO A 761 -14.87 15.26 35.79
N SER A 762 -15.24 14.46 36.80
CA SER A 762 -14.41 14.17 37.98
C SER A 762 -13.44 12.98 37.86
N GLY A 763 -13.66 12.05 36.92
CA GLY A 763 -12.91 10.79 36.81
C GLY A 763 -11.65 10.88 35.93
N SER A 764 -10.47 10.61 36.51
CA SER A 764 -9.18 10.63 35.80
C SER A 764 -8.66 9.23 35.42
N MET A 765 -8.08 9.11 34.23
CA MET A 765 -7.45 7.89 33.73
C MET A 765 -6.00 8.18 33.30
N ASN A 766 -5.06 7.33 33.74
CA ASN A 766 -3.66 7.37 33.31
C ASN A 766 -3.31 6.10 32.51
N ILE A 767 -2.64 6.26 31.37
CA ILE A 767 -2.17 5.15 30.51
C ILE A 767 -0.64 5.21 30.42
N TYR A 768 0.05 4.15 30.81
CA TYR A 768 1.51 4.04 30.80
C TYR A 768 1.95 3.08 29.71
N LEU A 769 2.54 3.63 28.64
CA LEU A 769 3.09 2.87 27.52
C LEU A 769 4.56 2.55 27.81
N VAL A 770 4.88 1.27 27.95
CA VAL A 770 6.22 0.78 28.31
C VAL A 770 6.73 -0.14 27.21
N LEU A 771 7.71 0.34 26.45
CA LEU A 771 8.24 -0.35 25.27
C LEU A 771 9.67 -0.86 25.54
N ASP A 772 9.86 -2.16 25.43
CA ASP A 772 11.16 -2.82 25.53
C ASP A 772 11.98 -2.55 24.26
N GLY A 773 13.16 -1.97 24.43
CA GLY A 773 14.16 -1.68 23.41
C GLY A 773 15.48 -2.41 23.65
N SER A 774 15.46 -3.51 24.42
CA SER A 774 16.62 -4.38 24.62
C SER A 774 16.96 -5.18 23.35
N ASP A 775 18.17 -5.74 23.31
CA ASP A 775 18.65 -6.46 22.13
C ASP A 775 17.72 -7.60 21.71
N SER A 776 17.11 -8.30 22.66
CA SER A 776 16.33 -9.50 22.38
C SER A 776 15.06 -9.24 21.56
N ILE A 777 14.55 -8.00 21.56
CA ILE A 777 13.40 -7.55 20.76
C ILE A 777 13.75 -7.40 19.27
N GLY A 778 14.82 -6.66 18.95
CA GLY A 778 15.25 -6.34 17.58
C GLY A 778 14.46 -5.19 16.91
N ALA A 779 15.15 -4.45 16.02
CA ALA A 779 14.67 -3.19 15.44
C ALA A 779 13.33 -3.28 14.68
N HIS A 780 13.11 -4.37 13.93
CA HIS A 780 11.84 -4.62 13.23
C HIS A 780 10.66 -4.69 14.21
N ASN A 781 10.81 -5.46 15.29
CA ASN A 781 9.73 -5.70 16.24
C ASN A 781 9.48 -4.48 17.13
N PHE A 782 10.54 -3.75 17.49
CA PHE A 782 10.41 -2.44 18.13
C PHE A 782 9.62 -1.44 17.28
N THR A 783 9.87 -1.41 15.97
CA THR A 783 9.17 -0.50 15.04
C THR A 783 7.70 -0.87 14.87
N GLY A 784 7.38 -2.18 14.70
CA GLY A 784 5.99 -2.63 14.66
C GLY A 784 5.23 -2.34 15.95
N ALA A 785 5.88 -2.49 17.11
CA ALA A 785 5.29 -2.16 18.41
C ALA A 785 4.98 -0.66 18.54
N LYS A 786 5.86 0.21 18.03
CA LYS A 786 5.63 1.67 17.94
C LYS A 786 4.42 2.03 17.07
N ASN A 787 4.28 1.40 15.90
CA ASN A 787 3.13 1.63 15.00
C ASN A 787 1.81 1.16 15.65
N CYS A 788 1.82 -0.03 16.24
CA CYS A 788 0.73 -0.60 17.03
C CYS A 788 0.24 0.37 18.14
N LEU A 789 1.16 0.91 18.96
CA LEU A 789 0.82 1.92 19.98
C LEU A 789 0.26 3.23 19.40
N THR A 790 0.64 3.60 18.18
CA THR A 790 0.11 4.80 17.51
C THR A 790 -1.39 4.64 17.20
N HIS A 791 -1.78 3.52 16.61
CA HIS A 791 -3.19 3.23 16.33
C HIS A 791 -4.03 3.07 17.61
N PHE A 792 -3.44 2.52 18.67
CA PHE A 792 -4.07 2.47 19.99
C PHE A 792 -4.45 3.87 20.53
N ILE A 793 -3.52 4.83 20.50
CA ILE A 793 -3.75 6.21 20.98
C ILE A 793 -4.87 6.88 20.16
N GLU A 794 -4.86 6.72 18.83
CA GLU A 794 -5.91 7.24 17.94
C GLU A 794 -7.28 6.65 18.25
N LYS A 795 -7.34 5.34 18.54
CA LYS A 795 -8.58 4.64 18.92
C LYS A 795 -9.11 5.11 20.27
N VAL A 796 -8.28 5.22 21.31
CA VAL A 796 -8.72 5.72 22.62
C VAL A 796 -9.26 7.16 22.51
N ALA A 797 -8.59 8.01 21.74
CA ALA A 797 -9.05 9.37 21.46
C ALA A 797 -10.39 9.43 20.66
N SER A 798 -10.77 8.36 19.95
CA SER A 798 -12.03 8.30 19.20
C SER A 798 -13.27 8.14 20.09
N TYR A 799 -13.13 7.52 21.27
CA TYR A 799 -14.20 7.41 22.27
C TYR A 799 -14.50 8.75 22.98
N GLY A 800 -13.67 9.78 22.78
CA GLY A 800 -13.80 11.09 23.44
C GLY A 800 -13.18 11.17 24.83
N VAL A 801 -12.53 10.09 25.29
CA VAL A 801 -11.73 10.06 26.53
C VAL A 801 -10.44 10.84 26.33
N LYS A 802 -9.97 11.53 27.37
CA LYS A 802 -8.67 12.23 27.40
C LYS A 802 -7.80 11.71 28.56
N PRO A 803 -7.30 10.47 28.47
CA PRO A 803 -6.41 9.95 29.50
C PRO A 803 -5.06 10.68 29.46
N LYS A 804 -4.34 10.69 30.58
CA LYS A 804 -2.96 11.18 30.64
C LYS A 804 -2.01 10.05 30.28
N TYR A 805 -1.20 10.23 29.24
CA TYR A 805 -0.22 9.26 28.80
C TYR A 805 1.13 9.45 29.51
N GLY A 806 1.71 8.35 29.99
CA GLY A 806 3.14 8.24 30.29
C GLY A 806 3.80 7.35 29.25
N LEU A 807 5.02 7.70 28.82
CA LEU A 807 5.74 6.97 27.77
C LEU A 807 7.16 6.66 28.24
N VAL A 808 7.51 5.38 28.29
CA VAL A 808 8.79 4.86 28.76
C VAL A 808 9.34 3.89 27.71
N THR A 809 10.60 4.07 27.32
CA THR A 809 11.37 3.03 26.61
C THR A 809 12.46 2.51 27.53
N TYR A 810 12.81 1.22 27.47
CA TYR A 810 13.82 0.67 28.37
C TYR A 810 14.68 -0.43 27.76
N ALA A 811 15.89 -0.54 28.29
CA ALA A 811 16.80 -1.66 28.11
C ALA A 811 17.51 -1.91 29.46
N THR A 812 18.85 -1.74 29.56
CA THR A 812 19.57 -1.75 30.85
C THR A 812 19.07 -0.63 31.78
N ASP A 813 18.77 0.53 31.18
CA ASP A 813 18.23 1.72 31.82
C ASP A 813 16.82 2.03 31.27
N ALA A 814 16.00 2.72 32.05
CA ALA A 814 14.67 3.19 31.63
C ALA A 814 14.71 4.69 31.29
N LYS A 815 14.14 5.06 30.15
CA LYS A 815 14.07 6.41 29.61
C LYS A 815 12.61 6.87 29.56
N THR A 816 12.22 7.72 30.51
CA THR A 816 10.90 8.38 30.51
C THR A 816 10.90 9.51 29.49
N LEU A 817 10.01 9.43 28.50
CA LEU A 817 9.88 10.38 27.39
C LEU A 817 8.67 11.32 27.55
N ILE A 818 7.65 10.86 28.28
CA ILE A 818 6.47 11.63 28.68
C ILE A 818 6.11 11.21 30.11
N ARG A 819 5.84 12.19 30.99
CA ARG A 819 5.27 11.99 32.32
C ARG A 819 3.79 12.40 32.34
N VAL A 820 2.96 11.65 33.08
CA VAL A 820 1.53 11.99 33.30
C VAL A 820 1.30 13.31 34.06
N SER A 821 2.35 13.88 34.66
CA SER A 821 2.33 15.22 35.26
C SER A 821 2.46 16.36 34.24
N GLU A 822 2.91 16.09 33.02
CA GLU A 822 3.01 17.11 31.97
C GLU A 822 1.62 17.51 31.46
N ALA A 823 1.38 18.81 31.26
CA ALA A 823 0.09 19.31 30.80
C ALA A 823 -0.31 18.75 29.41
N GLN A 824 0.67 18.48 28.55
CA GLN A 824 0.46 17.93 27.21
C GLN A 824 0.24 16.40 27.20
N SER A 825 0.38 15.72 28.34
CA SER A 825 0.20 14.26 28.44
C SER A 825 -1.20 13.78 28.05
N SER A 826 -2.22 14.65 28.04
CA SER A 826 -3.58 14.32 27.59
C SER A 826 -3.87 14.70 26.13
N ASP A 827 -2.89 15.25 25.40
CA ASP A 827 -3.00 15.52 23.96
C ASP A 827 -2.46 14.31 23.15
N ALA A 828 -3.39 13.48 22.70
CA ALA A 828 -3.12 12.31 21.87
C ALA A 828 -2.26 12.62 20.62
N ALA A 829 -2.40 13.80 20.00
CA ALA A 829 -1.61 14.13 18.81
C ALA A 829 -0.14 14.40 19.15
N TRP A 830 0.11 15.11 20.26
CA TRP A 830 1.45 15.37 20.78
C TRP A 830 2.13 14.08 21.29
N VAL A 831 1.37 13.21 21.97
CA VAL A 831 1.88 11.90 22.41
C VAL A 831 2.30 11.04 21.20
N THR A 832 1.49 11.00 20.13
CA THR A 832 1.83 10.31 18.88
C THR A 832 3.06 10.92 18.18
N GLU A 833 3.21 12.25 18.18
CA GLU A 833 4.42 12.91 17.64
C GLU A 833 5.69 12.51 18.40
N LYS A 834 5.61 12.45 19.73
CA LYS A 834 6.70 12.00 20.61
C LYS A 834 7.03 10.52 20.40
N LEU A 835 6.01 9.67 20.32
CA LEU A 835 6.14 8.24 20.05
C LEU A 835 6.87 8.00 18.73
N ASN A 836 6.43 8.64 17.63
CA ASN A 836 7.01 8.47 16.30
C ASN A 836 8.51 8.80 16.22
N LYS A 837 8.97 9.80 16.99
CA LYS A 837 10.39 10.24 17.06
C LYS A 837 11.34 9.22 17.71
N ILE A 838 10.84 8.16 18.34
CA ILE A 838 11.65 7.14 19.00
C ILE A 838 12.34 6.24 17.96
N SER A 839 13.65 6.06 18.13
CA SER A 839 14.46 5.07 17.41
C SER A 839 14.78 3.88 18.32
N TYR A 840 15.02 2.71 17.72
CA TYR A 840 15.57 1.54 18.42
C TYR A 840 17.02 1.79 18.90
N GLU A 841 17.78 2.55 18.11
CA GLU A 841 19.19 2.86 18.37
C GLU A 841 19.41 3.65 19.69
N ASP A 842 18.37 4.27 20.24
CA ASP A 842 18.39 5.01 21.51
C ASP A 842 18.95 4.20 22.70
N HIS A 843 18.89 2.86 22.64
CA HIS A 843 19.32 1.94 23.70
C HIS A 843 20.53 1.07 23.34
N LYS A 844 21.11 1.22 22.12
CA LYS A 844 22.12 0.31 21.53
C LYS A 844 23.44 0.17 22.29
N LEU A 845 23.78 1.11 23.16
CA LEU A 845 24.98 1.04 24.02
C LEU A 845 24.74 0.32 25.35
N LYS A 846 23.49 -0.04 25.66
CA LYS A 846 23.03 -0.47 26.98
C LYS A 846 21.84 -1.44 26.85
N THR A 847 22.07 -2.56 26.18
CA THR A 847 21.05 -3.40 25.57
C THR A 847 20.49 -4.54 26.43
N GLY A 848 20.80 -4.56 27.73
CA GLY A 848 20.22 -5.51 28.69
C GLY A 848 18.71 -5.29 28.86
N THR A 849 18.07 -6.11 29.69
CA THR A 849 16.60 -6.13 29.83
C THR A 849 16.23 -5.97 31.30
N ASN A 850 16.03 -4.71 31.72
CA ASN A 850 15.76 -4.32 33.10
C ASN A 850 14.30 -3.87 33.30
N THR A 851 13.35 -4.79 33.07
CA THR A 851 11.90 -4.54 33.18
C THR A 851 11.51 -3.99 34.55
N LYS A 852 12.22 -4.40 35.62
CA LYS A 852 12.01 -3.87 36.98
C LYS A 852 12.21 -2.35 37.04
N LYS A 853 13.29 -1.83 36.46
CA LYS A 853 13.58 -0.38 36.42
C LYS A 853 12.57 0.39 35.56
N ALA A 854 12.04 -0.24 34.51
CA ALA A 854 10.96 0.34 33.70
C ALA A 854 9.66 0.48 34.50
N LEU A 855 9.26 -0.55 35.25
CA LEU A 855 8.10 -0.49 36.15
C LEU A 855 8.34 0.47 37.33
N GLN A 856 9.56 0.60 37.84
CA GLN A 856 9.90 1.63 38.84
C GLN A 856 9.74 3.05 38.28
N ALA A 857 10.03 3.28 37.00
CA ALA A 857 9.72 4.56 36.37
C ALA A 857 8.21 4.83 36.31
N VAL A 858 7.38 3.80 36.08
CA VAL A 858 5.91 3.89 36.16
C VAL A 858 5.44 4.17 37.59
N TYR A 859 5.95 3.44 38.58
CA TYR A 859 5.70 3.70 40.00
C TYR A 859 6.03 5.16 40.37
N SER A 860 7.16 5.69 39.92
CA SER A 860 7.57 7.08 40.16
C SER A 860 6.65 8.14 39.53
N MET A 861 5.84 7.74 38.53
CA MET A 861 4.82 8.60 37.90
C MET A 861 3.45 8.45 38.58
N MET A 862 3.27 7.47 39.47
CA MET A 862 2.08 7.29 40.30
C MET A 862 2.28 7.86 41.72
N SER A 863 3.51 7.86 42.22
CA SER A 863 3.86 8.39 43.55
C SER A 863 3.73 9.91 43.64
N TRP A 864 3.43 10.39 44.84
CA TRP A 864 3.35 11.81 45.20
C TRP A 864 4.43 12.18 46.23
N GLU A 865 4.72 13.47 46.36
CA GLU A 865 5.70 13.98 47.34
C GLU A 865 5.02 14.21 48.71
N GLY A 866 5.60 13.63 49.78
CA GLY A 866 5.09 13.72 51.15
C GLY A 866 4.06 12.65 51.54
N ASP A 867 3.68 12.63 52.82
CA ASP A 867 2.77 11.61 53.38
C ASP A 867 1.28 11.84 53.04
N THR A 868 0.92 13.04 52.55
CA THR A 868 -0.47 13.42 52.23
C THR A 868 -0.86 12.98 50.82
N ARG A 869 -1.82 12.06 50.71
CA ARG A 869 -2.33 11.57 49.41
C ARG A 869 -3.07 12.70 48.65
N PRO A 870 -2.82 12.92 47.34
CA PRO A 870 -3.48 13.96 46.55
C PRO A 870 -4.99 13.80 46.45
N GLU A 871 -5.74 14.90 46.40
CA GLU A 871 -7.20 14.85 46.19
C GLU A 871 -7.54 14.12 44.87
N GLY A 872 -8.45 13.14 44.91
CA GLY A 872 -8.82 12.31 43.75
C GLY A 872 -7.87 11.14 43.43
N TRP A 873 -6.80 10.88 44.22
CA TRP A 873 -5.92 9.73 44.01
C TRP A 873 -6.69 8.40 43.93
N ASN A 874 -7.70 8.24 44.79
CA ASN A 874 -8.51 7.02 44.91
C ASN A 874 -9.53 6.84 43.78
N ARG A 875 -9.81 7.90 43.00
CA ARG A 875 -10.69 7.89 41.81
C ARG A 875 -9.91 7.65 40.51
N THR A 876 -8.58 7.77 40.51
CA THR A 876 -7.79 7.64 39.29
C THR A 876 -7.62 6.17 38.89
N ARG A 877 -8.01 5.81 37.67
CA ARG A 877 -7.74 4.48 37.09
C ARG A 877 -6.41 4.46 36.36
N HIS A 878 -5.65 3.38 36.52
CA HIS A 878 -4.31 3.23 35.97
C HIS A 878 -4.21 2.02 35.02
N VAL A 879 -3.76 2.25 33.80
CA VAL A 879 -3.54 1.20 32.80
C VAL A 879 -2.07 1.16 32.39
N ILE A 880 -1.41 0.03 32.55
CA ILE A 880 -0.04 -0.22 32.10
C ILE A 880 -0.10 -1.12 30.85
N ILE A 881 0.55 -0.71 29.77
CA ILE A 881 0.70 -1.49 28.55
C ILE A 881 2.20 -1.73 28.36
N LEU A 882 2.64 -2.97 28.60
CA LEU A 882 4.02 -3.41 28.48
C LEU A 882 4.20 -4.26 27.22
N MET A 883 5.13 -3.88 26.35
CA MET A 883 5.54 -4.64 25.16
C MET A 883 6.96 -5.15 25.38
N THR A 884 7.13 -6.47 25.52
CA THR A 884 8.40 -7.15 25.89
C THR A 884 8.36 -8.62 25.49
N ASP A 885 9.52 -9.28 25.37
CA ASP A 885 9.60 -10.75 25.27
C ASP A 885 9.53 -11.45 26.65
N GLY A 886 9.63 -10.70 27.74
CA GLY A 886 9.66 -11.23 29.11
C GLY A 886 11.02 -11.80 29.55
N LEU A 887 12.07 -11.69 28.74
CA LEU A 887 13.43 -12.20 29.01
C LEU A 887 14.27 -11.24 29.87
N HIS A 888 13.70 -10.75 30.97
CA HIS A 888 14.40 -9.88 31.90
C HIS A 888 15.66 -10.57 32.47
N ASN A 889 16.78 -9.87 32.43
CA ASN A 889 18.11 -10.38 32.83
C ASN A 889 18.85 -9.42 33.78
N MET A 890 18.27 -8.26 34.09
CA MET A 890 18.80 -7.25 35.01
C MET A 890 17.72 -6.77 35.98
N GLY A 891 18.14 -6.29 37.17
CA GLY A 891 17.24 -5.80 38.23
C GLY A 891 16.61 -6.89 39.12
N GLY A 892 16.61 -8.13 38.64
CA GLY A 892 15.91 -9.26 39.27
C GLY A 892 14.43 -9.29 38.90
N ASP A 893 13.63 -10.02 39.67
CA ASP A 893 12.19 -10.17 39.43
C ASP A 893 11.47 -8.79 39.38
N PRO A 894 10.72 -8.49 38.30
CA PRO A 894 9.90 -7.30 38.19
C PRO A 894 8.54 -7.37 38.94
N VAL A 895 8.02 -8.56 39.29
CA VAL A 895 6.72 -8.74 39.96
C VAL A 895 6.60 -7.99 41.30
N PRO A 896 7.62 -7.92 42.17
CA PRO A 896 7.57 -7.09 43.38
C PRO A 896 7.18 -5.63 43.13
N VAL A 897 7.55 -5.04 41.99
CA VAL A 897 7.17 -3.65 41.67
C VAL A 897 5.67 -3.53 41.35
N ILE A 898 5.05 -4.58 40.80
CA ILE A 898 3.58 -4.62 40.65
C ILE A 898 2.91 -4.71 42.03
N HIS A 899 3.51 -5.43 42.99
CA HIS A 899 3.04 -5.41 44.38
C HIS A 899 3.22 -4.04 45.05
N ASP A 900 4.34 -3.34 44.79
CA ASP A 900 4.56 -1.98 45.27
C ASP A 900 3.55 -0.98 44.68
N ILE A 901 3.23 -1.09 43.38
CA ILE A 901 2.18 -0.29 42.72
C ILE A 901 0.80 -0.56 43.35
N ARG A 902 0.43 -1.83 43.55
CA ARG A 902 -0.84 -2.19 44.22
C ARG A 902 -0.89 -1.69 45.66
N SER A 903 0.23 -1.76 46.36
CA SER A 903 0.43 -1.26 47.73
C SER A 903 0.27 0.26 47.83
N LEU A 904 0.77 1.02 46.84
CA LEU A 904 0.61 2.46 46.69
C LEU A 904 -0.86 2.86 46.40
N LEU A 905 -1.54 2.11 45.54
CA LEU A 905 -2.93 2.37 45.10
C LEU A 905 -4.01 1.75 46.04
N ASP A 906 -3.59 1.16 47.15
CA ASP A 906 -4.41 0.51 48.18
C ASP A 906 -5.25 -0.68 47.66
N ILE A 907 -4.75 -1.38 46.64
CA ILE A 907 -5.45 -2.47 45.92
C ILE A 907 -5.21 -3.82 46.60
N GLY A 908 -6.29 -4.57 46.81
CA GLY A 908 -6.29 -5.92 47.39
C GLY A 908 -6.03 -5.97 48.91
N ARG A 909 -6.09 -4.82 49.60
CA ARG A 909 -5.84 -4.72 51.06
C ARG A 909 -7.10 -4.79 51.91
N ASP A 910 -8.18 -4.14 51.48
CA ASP A 910 -9.50 -4.26 52.12
C ASP A 910 -10.34 -5.31 51.39
N ARG A 911 -10.83 -6.31 52.12
CA ARG A 911 -11.75 -7.32 51.57
C ARG A 911 -13.10 -6.71 51.15
N LYS A 912 -13.54 -5.62 51.80
CA LYS A 912 -14.82 -4.94 51.48
C LYS A 912 -14.69 -3.98 50.30
N ASN A 913 -13.49 -3.49 50.02
CA ASN A 913 -13.20 -2.66 48.85
C ASN A 913 -11.87 -3.09 48.20
N PRO A 914 -11.86 -4.15 47.38
CA PRO A 914 -10.63 -4.69 46.80
C PRO A 914 -9.92 -3.74 45.82
N ARG A 915 -10.62 -2.76 45.25
CA ARG A 915 -10.09 -1.76 44.29
C ARG A 915 -9.38 -2.33 43.05
N GLU A 916 -9.65 -3.58 42.65
CA GLU A 916 -9.01 -4.21 41.49
C GLU A 916 -9.26 -3.48 40.16
N ASP A 917 -10.39 -2.75 40.04
CA ASP A 917 -10.77 -1.98 38.85
C ASP A 917 -9.94 -0.70 38.62
N TYR A 918 -9.05 -0.36 39.57
CA TYR A 918 -8.19 0.82 39.49
C TYR A 918 -6.81 0.53 38.89
N LEU A 919 -6.47 -0.73 38.61
CA LEU A 919 -5.20 -1.11 37.97
C LEU A 919 -5.37 -2.26 36.96
N ASP A 920 -5.02 -1.98 35.71
CA ASP A 920 -4.91 -2.98 34.64
C ASP A 920 -3.48 -3.03 34.09
N VAL A 921 -2.89 -4.23 34.02
CA VAL A 921 -1.53 -4.46 33.52
C VAL A 921 -1.61 -5.40 32.32
N TYR A 922 -1.58 -4.84 31.12
CA TYR A 922 -1.55 -5.59 29.87
C TYR A 922 -0.10 -5.86 29.45
N VAL A 923 0.20 -7.09 29.04
CA VAL A 923 1.54 -7.51 28.59
C VAL A 923 1.46 -8.19 27.23
N PHE A 924 2.07 -7.56 26.23
CA PHE A 924 2.17 -8.05 24.86
C PHE A 924 3.56 -8.66 24.63
N GLY A 925 3.59 -9.96 24.37
CA GLY A 925 4.76 -10.73 23.95
C GLY A 925 5.24 -10.27 22.57
N VAL A 926 6.34 -9.54 22.54
CA VAL A 926 6.96 -8.99 21.33
C VAL A 926 8.39 -9.52 21.24
N GLY A 927 8.80 -10.02 20.07
CA GLY A 927 10.14 -10.56 19.82
C GLY A 927 10.14 -12.06 19.44
N PRO A 928 11.29 -12.60 19.00
CA PRO A 928 11.40 -13.96 18.46
C PRO A 928 11.33 -15.07 19.52
N LEU A 929 11.54 -14.75 20.81
CA LEU A 929 11.61 -15.72 21.92
C LEU A 929 10.85 -15.21 23.15
N VAL A 930 9.52 -15.27 23.11
CA VAL A 930 8.66 -14.82 24.21
C VAL A 930 8.61 -15.84 25.36
N ASN A 931 9.03 -15.45 26.56
CA ASN A 931 8.83 -16.23 27.78
C ASN A 931 7.42 -16.02 28.34
N GLN A 932 6.54 -16.97 28.04
CA GLN A 932 5.12 -16.95 28.43
C GLN A 932 4.88 -16.96 29.94
N GLU A 933 5.76 -17.57 30.74
CA GLU A 933 5.63 -17.62 32.20
C GLU A 933 5.86 -16.23 32.81
N ASN A 934 6.92 -15.55 32.39
CA ASN A 934 7.28 -14.22 32.87
C ASN A 934 6.24 -13.16 32.49
N ILE A 935 5.74 -13.15 31.25
CA ILE A 935 4.68 -12.20 30.85
C ILE A 935 3.33 -12.49 31.55
N ASN A 936 3.02 -13.76 31.84
CA ASN A 936 1.84 -14.15 32.61
C ASN A 936 1.97 -13.89 34.12
N ALA A 937 3.18 -13.74 34.64
CA ALA A 937 3.40 -13.32 36.04
C ALA A 937 3.17 -11.82 36.24
N LEU A 938 3.44 -11.00 35.21
CA LEU A 938 3.27 -9.55 35.23
C LEU A 938 1.85 -9.06 34.92
N ALA A 939 1.13 -9.76 34.03
CA ALA A 939 -0.20 -9.34 33.61
C ALA A 939 -1.27 -9.46 34.70
N SER A 940 -2.28 -8.57 34.66
CA SER A 940 -3.46 -8.66 35.53
C SER A 940 -4.24 -9.98 35.34
N LYS A 941 -4.96 -10.40 36.38
CA LYS A 941 -5.74 -11.65 36.40
C LYS A 941 -7.13 -11.37 36.96
N LYS A 942 -8.03 -10.89 36.10
CA LYS A 942 -9.43 -10.60 36.41
C LYS A 942 -10.35 -11.65 35.78
N ASP A 943 -11.51 -11.93 36.38
CA ASP A 943 -12.42 -12.96 35.86
C ASP A 943 -12.95 -12.58 34.48
N LYS A 944 -13.00 -13.55 33.55
CA LYS A 944 -13.42 -13.39 32.14
C LYS A 944 -12.59 -12.40 31.30
N GLU A 945 -11.55 -11.80 31.85
CA GLU A 945 -10.65 -10.90 31.13
C GLU A 945 -9.30 -11.56 30.81
N GLN A 946 -8.64 -11.06 29.77
CA GLN A 946 -7.33 -11.50 29.33
C GLN A 946 -6.40 -10.30 29.19
N HIS A 947 -5.30 -10.31 29.96
CA HIS A 947 -4.33 -9.21 29.97
C HIS A 947 -2.96 -9.56 29.39
N VAL A 948 -2.68 -10.83 29.15
CA VAL A 948 -1.44 -11.29 28.51
C VAL A 948 -1.71 -11.72 27.07
N PHE A 949 -0.85 -11.37 26.12
CA PHE A 949 -1.00 -11.70 24.69
C PHE A 949 0.34 -12.12 24.06
N LYS A 950 0.30 -13.01 23.07
CA LYS A 950 1.45 -13.45 22.27
C LYS A 950 0.98 -13.64 20.82
N VAL A 951 1.29 -12.66 19.97
CA VAL A 951 1.04 -12.73 18.53
C VAL A 951 2.10 -13.58 17.82
N LYS A 952 1.81 -13.99 16.58
CA LYS A 952 2.72 -14.79 15.76
C LYS A 952 3.91 -13.99 15.22
N ASP A 953 3.63 -12.77 14.77
CA ASP A 953 4.57 -11.83 14.15
C ASP A 953 3.97 -10.41 14.27
N MET A 954 4.68 -9.41 13.76
CA MET A 954 4.36 -8.00 13.96
C MET A 954 3.38 -7.42 12.93
N GLU A 955 3.32 -7.98 11.72
CA GLU A 955 2.29 -7.63 10.74
C GLU A 955 0.91 -7.97 11.31
N ASN A 956 0.80 -9.14 11.95
CA ASN A 956 -0.38 -9.55 12.70
C ASN A 956 -0.71 -8.59 13.88
N LEU A 957 0.27 -7.96 14.53
CA LEU A 957 0.02 -7.01 15.62
C LEU A 957 -0.55 -5.67 15.12
N GLU A 958 -0.14 -5.20 13.95
CA GLU A 958 -0.75 -4.01 13.34
C GLU A 958 -2.23 -4.29 12.99
N ASP A 959 -2.51 -5.49 12.44
CA ASP A 959 -3.86 -5.99 12.18
C ASP A 959 -4.73 -6.11 13.44
N VAL A 960 -4.16 -6.40 14.63
CA VAL A 960 -4.90 -6.38 15.91
C VAL A 960 -5.55 -5.01 16.10
N PHE A 961 -4.78 -3.93 16.03
CA PHE A 961 -5.26 -2.60 16.38
C PHE A 961 -6.12 -1.97 15.27
N PHE A 962 -6.02 -2.46 14.03
CA PHE A 962 -7.06 -2.25 13.01
C PHE A 962 -8.36 -3.02 13.30
N GLN A 963 -8.27 -4.23 13.88
CA GLN A 963 -9.42 -5.03 14.30
C GLN A 963 -10.02 -4.56 15.63
N MET A 964 -9.33 -3.72 16.40
CA MET A 964 -9.85 -2.96 17.55
C MET A 964 -10.87 -1.86 17.14
N LEU A 965 -11.61 -2.07 16.06
CA LEU A 965 -12.77 -1.31 15.64
C LEU A 965 -14.08 -2.03 16.03
N ASP A 966 -14.13 -2.60 17.24
CA ASP A 966 -15.40 -3.00 17.87
C ASP A 966 -16.10 -1.77 18.47
N GLU A 967 -17.41 -1.76 18.30
CA GLU A 967 -18.34 -0.65 18.47
C GLU A 967 -19.66 -1.07 19.13
N THR A 968 -19.76 -2.32 19.59
CA THR A 968 -20.96 -2.90 20.23
C THR A 968 -21.32 -2.23 21.56
N ARG A 969 -20.35 -1.65 22.28
CA ARG A 969 -20.60 -0.82 23.47
C ARG A 969 -20.93 0.66 23.15
N THR A 970 -20.65 1.13 21.93
CA THR A 970 -20.85 2.54 21.50
C THR A 970 -22.07 2.78 20.63
N LEU A 971 -23.03 1.86 20.57
CA LEU A 971 -24.17 1.88 19.63
C LEU A 971 -25.03 3.16 19.69
N GLY A 972 -25.10 3.83 20.84
CA GLY A 972 -25.81 5.11 21.02
C GLY A 972 -25.03 6.35 20.55
N LEU A 973 -23.73 6.24 20.22
CA LEU A 973 -22.96 7.35 19.68
C LEU A 973 -23.33 7.59 18.21
N CYS A 974 -23.81 8.80 17.94
CA CYS A 974 -24.21 9.21 16.60
C CYS A 974 -23.04 9.14 15.58
N GLY A 975 -23.33 8.82 14.32
CA GLY A 975 -22.36 8.93 13.23
C GLY A 975 -21.12 8.04 13.35
N MET A 976 -21.24 6.87 13.98
CA MET A 976 -20.22 5.80 14.05
C MET A 976 -20.47 4.76 12.95
N VAL A 977 -19.42 4.15 12.38
CA VAL A 977 -19.51 3.25 11.21
C VAL A 977 -18.47 2.13 11.25
N TRP A 978 -18.92 0.91 10.98
CA TRP A 978 -18.05 -0.27 10.88
C TRP A 978 -17.51 -0.47 9.45
N GLU A 979 -16.25 -0.07 9.21
CA GLU A 979 -15.57 -0.11 7.90
C GLU A 979 -14.82 -1.44 7.61
N HIS A 980 -15.23 -2.54 8.24
CA HIS A 980 -14.55 -3.83 8.09
C HIS A 980 -14.72 -4.45 6.68
N ARG A 981 -13.74 -5.24 6.21
CA ARG A 981 -13.75 -5.88 4.88
C ARG A 981 -14.94 -6.83 4.64
N LYS A 982 -15.59 -7.33 5.71
CA LYS A 982 -16.81 -8.17 5.64
C LYS A 982 -18.12 -7.38 5.87
N GLY A 983 -18.06 -6.06 6.09
CA GLY A 983 -19.23 -5.23 6.42
C GLY A 983 -20.21 -5.06 5.26
N THR A 984 -21.50 -5.26 5.54
CA THR A 984 -22.58 -5.02 4.56
C THR A 984 -22.88 -3.54 4.39
N ASP A 985 -23.64 -3.19 3.36
CA ASP A 985 -24.10 -1.84 3.05
C ASP A 985 -24.71 -1.08 4.25
N TYR A 986 -25.42 -1.77 5.15
CA TYR A 986 -26.00 -1.15 6.35
C TYR A 986 -25.02 -1.05 7.53
N HIS A 987 -23.93 -1.83 7.57
CA HIS A 987 -22.83 -1.57 8.52
C HIS A 987 -22.09 -0.27 8.16
N LYS A 988 -22.01 0.02 6.85
CA LYS A 988 -21.36 1.21 6.29
C LYS A 988 -22.24 2.47 6.35
N GLN A 989 -23.56 2.32 6.40
CA GLN A 989 -24.51 3.43 6.53
C GLN A 989 -25.63 3.09 7.53
N PRO A 990 -25.32 2.95 8.84
CA PRO A 990 -26.28 2.44 9.83
C PRO A 990 -27.42 3.40 10.17
N TRP A 991 -27.33 4.68 9.79
CA TRP A 991 -28.43 5.65 9.90
C TRP A 991 -29.41 5.59 8.73
N GLN A 992 -29.13 4.85 7.65
CA GLN A 992 -29.91 4.94 6.43
C GLN A 992 -31.31 4.35 6.61
N ALA A 993 -32.32 5.18 6.41
CA ALA A 993 -33.73 4.78 6.35
C ALA A 993 -34.25 4.83 4.92
N LYS A 994 -35.09 3.87 4.57
CA LYS A 994 -35.85 3.81 3.32
C LYS A 994 -37.31 4.04 3.62
N ILE A 995 -37.95 4.91 2.84
CA ILE A 995 -39.35 5.30 3.03
C ILE A 995 -40.11 4.98 1.74
N SER A 996 -41.22 4.25 1.86
CA SER A 996 -42.09 3.88 0.76
C SER A 996 -43.51 4.38 1.03
N VAL A 997 -44.11 5.11 0.09
CA VAL A 997 -45.50 5.62 0.19
C VAL A 997 -46.34 5.03 -0.94
N THR A 998 -47.49 4.43 -0.62
CA THR A 998 -48.35 3.75 -1.60
C THR A 998 -49.65 4.50 -1.84
N ARG A 999 -49.82 5.08 -3.04
CA ARG A 999 -50.98 5.91 -3.41
C ARG A 999 -51.85 5.16 -4.45
N PRO A 1000 -53.11 4.78 -4.13
CA PRO A 1000 -53.93 3.89 -4.96
C PRO A 1000 -54.11 4.27 -6.44
N LEU A 1001 -54.03 5.57 -6.77
CA LEU A 1001 -54.18 6.08 -8.14
C LEU A 1001 -52.92 6.75 -8.73
N LYS A 1002 -51.83 6.84 -7.95
CA LYS A 1002 -50.58 7.53 -8.35
C LYS A 1002 -49.33 6.64 -8.31
N GLY A 1003 -49.43 5.40 -7.80
CA GLY A 1003 -48.32 4.45 -7.71
C GLY A 1003 -47.56 4.53 -6.39
N HIS A 1004 -46.27 4.15 -6.41
CA HIS A 1004 -45.41 4.11 -5.24
C HIS A 1004 -44.35 5.21 -5.28
N GLU A 1005 -44.31 6.06 -4.26
CA GLU A 1005 -43.22 7.00 -4.01
C GLU A 1005 -42.12 6.30 -3.19
N ASN A 1006 -40.85 6.56 -3.50
CA ASN A 1006 -39.72 6.05 -2.72
C ASN A 1006 -38.81 7.23 -2.36
N CYS A 1007 -38.57 7.42 -1.07
CA CYS A 1007 -37.63 8.40 -0.53
C CYS A 1007 -36.63 7.74 0.43
N MET A 1008 -35.61 8.48 0.80
CA MET A 1008 -34.67 8.14 1.87
C MET A 1008 -34.87 9.04 3.08
N GLY A 1009 -34.27 8.64 4.20
CA GLY A 1009 -34.16 9.45 5.40
C GLY A 1009 -32.97 9.02 6.24
N ALA A 1010 -32.75 9.72 7.35
CA ALA A 1010 -31.75 9.37 8.33
C ALA A 1010 -32.39 9.14 9.71
N VAL A 1011 -32.02 8.06 10.37
CA VAL A 1011 -32.31 7.84 11.79
C VAL A 1011 -31.58 8.91 12.59
N VAL A 1012 -32.32 9.73 13.34
CA VAL A 1012 -31.76 10.81 14.18
C VAL A 1012 -31.93 10.55 15.67
N SER A 1013 -32.92 9.73 16.03
CA SER A 1013 -33.13 9.24 17.39
C SER A 1013 -33.78 7.84 17.37
N GLU A 1014 -34.17 7.33 18.53
CA GLU A 1014 -34.81 6.03 18.66
C GLU A 1014 -36.27 6.03 18.16
N TYR A 1015 -36.92 7.19 18.08
CA TYR A 1015 -38.28 7.33 17.55
C TYR A 1015 -38.35 8.08 16.22
N PHE A 1016 -37.35 8.90 15.86
CA PHE A 1016 -37.46 9.80 14.72
C PHE A 1016 -36.52 9.50 13.55
N VAL A 1017 -37.11 9.58 12.35
CA VAL A 1017 -36.41 9.60 11.07
C VAL A 1017 -36.60 10.97 10.41
N LEU A 1018 -35.50 11.65 10.10
CA LEU A 1018 -35.49 12.93 9.38
C LEU A 1018 -35.43 12.68 7.87
N THR A 1019 -36.28 13.40 7.12
CA THR A 1019 -36.42 13.28 5.66
C THR A 1019 -36.96 14.58 5.06
N ALA A 1020 -37.22 14.61 3.75
CA ALA A 1020 -37.85 15.73 3.05
C ALA A 1020 -39.38 15.73 3.25
N ALA A 1021 -39.99 16.91 3.16
CA ALA A 1021 -41.43 17.08 3.30
C ALA A 1021 -42.20 16.70 2.02
N HIS A 1022 -41.63 16.95 0.83
CA HIS A 1022 -42.27 16.68 -0.46
C HIS A 1022 -42.53 15.19 -0.74
N CYS A 1023 -41.87 14.29 -0.01
CA CYS A 1023 -42.15 12.85 -0.05
C CYS A 1023 -43.60 12.51 0.35
N PHE A 1024 -44.27 13.40 1.09
CA PHE A 1024 -45.62 13.22 1.63
C PHE A 1024 -46.56 14.36 1.24
N THR A 1025 -47.85 14.08 1.30
CA THR A 1025 -48.95 15.02 1.15
C THR A 1025 -49.93 14.88 2.32
N VAL A 1026 -50.75 15.89 2.57
CA VAL A 1026 -51.73 15.87 3.68
C VAL A 1026 -52.79 14.76 3.52
N ASP A 1027 -53.00 14.29 2.29
CA ASP A 1027 -53.94 13.20 1.96
C ASP A 1027 -53.35 11.80 2.25
N ASP A 1028 -52.01 11.68 2.36
CA ASP A 1028 -51.34 10.38 2.55
C ASP A 1028 -51.62 9.81 3.95
N GLN A 1029 -52.34 8.69 3.98
CA GLN A 1029 -52.76 8.06 5.22
C GLN A 1029 -51.60 7.35 5.92
N LYS A 1030 -51.55 7.40 7.27
CA LYS A 1030 -50.47 6.81 8.09
C LYS A 1030 -50.14 5.35 7.74
N HIS A 1031 -51.15 4.55 7.38
CA HIS A 1031 -50.97 3.14 7.01
C HIS A 1031 -50.34 2.91 5.63
N SER A 1032 -50.37 3.93 4.74
CA SER A 1032 -49.80 3.90 3.38
C SER A 1032 -48.29 4.16 3.34
N ILE A 1033 -47.72 4.66 4.45
CA ILE A 1033 -46.31 4.99 4.61
C ILE A 1033 -45.62 3.85 5.36
N LYS A 1034 -44.48 3.38 4.84
CA LYS A 1034 -43.65 2.31 5.40
C LYS A 1034 -42.20 2.77 5.52
N VAL A 1035 -41.55 2.44 6.63
CA VAL A 1035 -40.14 2.78 6.88
C VAL A 1035 -39.33 1.51 7.14
N SER A 1036 -38.24 1.31 6.41
CA SER A 1036 -37.31 0.20 6.61
C SER A 1036 -35.92 0.72 6.96
N VAL A 1037 -35.25 0.07 7.91
CA VAL A 1037 -33.94 0.46 8.46
C VAL A 1037 -33.06 -0.78 8.70
N GLY A 1038 -31.74 -0.60 8.65
CA GLY A 1038 -30.75 -1.64 8.97
C GLY A 1038 -30.81 -2.90 8.10
N GLY A 1039 -31.37 -2.82 6.89
CA GLY A 1039 -31.45 -3.92 5.93
C GLY A 1039 -32.47 -5.02 6.26
N LYS A 1040 -33.34 -4.79 7.25
CA LYS A 1040 -34.37 -5.76 7.66
C LYS A 1040 -35.53 -5.76 6.65
N LYS A 1041 -36.05 -6.96 6.32
CA LYS A 1041 -37.24 -7.13 5.46
C LYS A 1041 -38.56 -6.69 6.12
N GLN A 1042 -38.53 -6.28 7.38
CA GLN A 1042 -39.71 -5.86 8.13
C GLN A 1042 -39.85 -4.34 8.05
N ASP A 1043 -40.96 -3.89 7.48
CA ASP A 1043 -41.35 -2.47 7.51
C ASP A 1043 -41.88 -2.08 8.89
N LEU A 1044 -41.53 -0.88 9.33
CA LEU A 1044 -41.97 -0.26 10.57
C LEU A 1044 -43.24 0.57 10.34
N GLU A 1045 -44.13 0.54 11.34
CA GLU A 1045 -45.31 1.41 11.39
C GLU A 1045 -44.94 2.80 11.95
N ILE A 1046 -45.51 3.83 11.34
CA ILE A 1046 -45.37 5.21 11.78
C ILE A 1046 -46.51 5.61 12.71
N GLU A 1047 -46.24 6.52 13.65
CA GLU A 1047 -47.23 7.17 14.48
C GLU A 1047 -47.76 8.44 13.80
N GLU A 1048 -46.89 9.26 13.22
CA GLU A 1048 -47.23 10.49 12.50
C GLU A 1048 -46.07 11.02 11.64
N VAL A 1049 -46.38 11.98 10.75
CA VAL A 1049 -45.40 12.76 10.00
C VAL A 1049 -45.55 14.22 10.40
N LEU A 1050 -44.47 14.81 10.91
CA LEU A 1050 -44.39 16.20 11.35
C LEU A 1050 -43.71 17.02 10.26
N PHE A 1051 -44.48 17.81 9.53
CA PHE A 1051 -43.97 18.77 8.55
C PHE A 1051 -43.42 20.03 9.25
N HIS A 1052 -42.41 20.67 8.66
CA HIS A 1052 -42.02 22.01 9.10
C HIS A 1052 -43.18 23.00 8.87
N PRO A 1053 -43.57 23.84 9.86
CA PRO A 1053 -44.80 24.64 9.80
C PRO A 1053 -44.81 25.74 8.71
N LYS A 1054 -43.64 26.05 8.13
CA LYS A 1054 -43.51 26.99 6.99
C LYS A 1054 -43.44 26.30 5.61
N TYR A 1055 -43.43 24.97 5.56
CA TYR A 1055 -43.39 24.24 4.30
C TYR A 1055 -44.71 24.42 3.54
N ASN A 1056 -44.64 24.91 2.30
CA ASN A 1056 -45.79 25.02 1.42
C ASN A 1056 -45.36 24.95 -0.05
N ILE A 1057 -45.40 23.74 -0.62
CA ILE A 1057 -45.00 23.49 -2.02
C ILE A 1057 -45.80 24.29 -3.06
N ASN A 1058 -47.03 24.70 -2.75
CA ASN A 1058 -47.85 25.53 -3.66
C ASN A 1058 -47.77 27.03 -3.32
N GLY A 1059 -46.93 27.45 -2.36
CA GLY A 1059 -46.95 28.78 -1.77
C GLY A 1059 -46.75 29.95 -2.75
N LYS A 1060 -46.02 29.71 -3.85
CA LYS A 1060 -45.75 30.70 -4.91
C LYS A 1060 -46.41 30.39 -6.26
N LYS A 1061 -47.41 29.52 -6.28
CA LYS A 1061 -48.10 29.10 -7.52
C LYS A 1061 -48.78 30.25 -8.25
N ALA A 1062 -49.27 31.25 -7.52
CA ALA A 1062 -49.85 32.48 -8.09
C ALA A 1062 -48.80 33.40 -8.75
N GLU A 1063 -47.54 33.33 -8.33
CA GLU A 1063 -46.39 34.04 -8.92
C GLU A 1063 -45.85 33.31 -10.18
N GLY A 1064 -46.44 32.17 -10.55
CA GLY A 1064 -46.04 31.35 -11.69
C GLY A 1064 -44.98 30.29 -11.37
N ILE A 1065 -44.69 30.06 -10.09
CA ILE A 1065 -43.69 29.08 -9.61
C ILE A 1065 -44.42 27.78 -9.23
N PRO A 1066 -44.28 26.67 -9.98
CA PRO A 1066 -45.16 25.50 -9.83
C PRO A 1066 -45.00 24.78 -8.48
N GLU A 1067 -43.77 24.67 -8.00
CA GLU A 1067 -43.36 23.95 -6.80
C GLU A 1067 -42.35 24.82 -6.03
N PHE A 1068 -42.51 24.97 -4.71
CA PHE A 1068 -41.68 25.83 -3.87
C PHE A 1068 -41.15 25.07 -2.65
N TYR A 1069 -39.89 24.63 -2.74
CA TYR A 1069 -39.25 23.72 -1.78
C TYR A 1069 -38.67 24.38 -0.52
N ASP A 1070 -39.05 25.62 -0.20
CA ASP A 1070 -38.55 26.26 1.04
C ASP A 1070 -39.06 25.51 2.28
N TYR A 1071 -38.15 25.29 3.24
CA TYR A 1071 -38.40 24.47 4.43
C TYR A 1071 -38.84 23.02 4.16
N ASP A 1072 -38.38 22.40 3.07
CA ASP A 1072 -38.66 21.00 2.70
C ASP A 1072 -37.98 19.97 3.63
N VAL A 1073 -38.43 19.91 4.88
CA VAL A 1073 -38.03 18.90 5.88
C VAL A 1073 -39.23 18.41 6.68
N ALA A 1074 -39.23 17.11 6.99
CA ALA A 1074 -40.22 16.45 7.83
C ALA A 1074 -39.57 15.42 8.75
N LEU A 1075 -40.19 15.21 9.91
CA LEU A 1075 -39.82 14.20 10.90
C LEU A 1075 -40.89 13.12 10.93
N ILE A 1076 -40.53 11.87 10.65
CA ILE A 1076 -41.41 10.71 10.83
C ILE A 1076 -41.22 10.21 12.27
N LYS A 1077 -42.30 10.18 13.04
CA LYS A 1077 -42.32 9.53 14.35
C LYS A 1077 -42.72 8.06 14.17
N LEU A 1078 -41.91 7.14 14.67
CA LEU A 1078 -42.15 5.70 14.61
C LEU A 1078 -43.06 5.26 15.77
N LYS A 1079 -43.95 4.29 15.51
CA LYS A 1079 -44.87 3.75 16.52
C LYS A 1079 -44.18 2.84 17.56
N LYS A 1080 -42.94 2.41 17.27
CA LYS A 1080 -42.09 1.61 18.16
C LYS A 1080 -40.68 2.17 18.17
N ARG A 1081 -40.08 2.21 19.37
CA ARG A 1081 -38.67 2.54 19.61
C ARG A 1081 -37.74 1.62 18.80
N LEU A 1082 -36.77 2.20 18.12
CA LEU A 1082 -35.66 1.47 17.50
C LEU A 1082 -34.71 0.92 18.57
N VAL A 1083 -34.14 -0.25 18.30
CA VAL A 1083 -33.06 -0.83 19.10
C VAL A 1083 -31.81 -0.80 18.23
N TYR A 1084 -30.80 -0.04 18.66
CA TYR A 1084 -29.56 0.13 17.88
C TYR A 1084 -28.75 -1.18 17.78
N SER A 1085 -28.02 -1.32 16.68
CA SER A 1085 -27.15 -2.45 16.35
C SER A 1085 -26.03 -2.01 15.41
N GLU A 1086 -25.11 -2.89 15.04
CA GLU A 1086 -24.03 -2.58 14.07
C GLU A 1086 -24.54 -2.03 12.72
N THR A 1087 -25.73 -2.47 12.31
CA THR A 1087 -26.42 -1.99 11.09
C THR A 1087 -27.45 -0.89 11.32
N LEU A 1088 -27.65 -0.41 12.56
CA LEU A 1088 -28.71 0.54 12.90
C LEU A 1088 -28.26 1.50 14.01
N ARG A 1089 -27.93 2.74 13.68
CA ARG A 1089 -27.43 3.77 14.61
C ARG A 1089 -27.85 5.18 14.15
N PRO A 1090 -27.94 6.18 15.04
CA PRO A 1090 -28.33 7.52 14.64
C PRO A 1090 -27.19 8.26 13.93
N ILE A 1091 -27.50 9.24 13.08
CA ILE A 1091 -26.51 10.21 12.55
C ILE A 1091 -26.40 11.44 13.46
N CYS A 1092 -25.24 12.10 13.51
CA CYS A 1092 -25.09 13.30 14.33
C CYS A 1092 -25.79 14.51 13.70
N LEU A 1093 -26.59 15.24 14.49
CA LEU A 1093 -27.25 16.49 14.09
C LEU A 1093 -26.48 17.74 14.52
N PRO A 1094 -26.53 18.86 13.77
CA PRO A 1094 -25.85 20.09 14.15
C PRO A 1094 -26.39 20.69 15.45
N CYS A 1095 -25.52 21.44 16.12
CA CYS A 1095 -25.77 22.13 17.38
C CYS A 1095 -26.31 21.22 18.50
N THR A 1096 -25.71 20.04 18.61
CA THR A 1096 -25.89 19.08 19.72
C THR A 1096 -24.57 18.84 20.45
N GLN A 1097 -24.63 18.40 21.72
CA GLN A 1097 -23.45 17.95 22.46
C GLN A 1097 -22.83 16.69 21.86
N GLY A 1098 -23.64 15.79 21.27
CA GLY A 1098 -23.15 14.63 20.53
C GLY A 1098 -22.22 15.03 19.36
N THR A 1099 -22.55 16.10 18.65
CA THR A 1099 -21.69 16.64 17.59
C THR A 1099 -20.46 17.39 18.14
N ASN A 1100 -20.54 18.04 19.30
CA ASN A 1100 -19.34 18.58 19.98
C ASN A 1100 -18.37 17.45 20.33
N GLN A 1101 -18.85 16.33 20.89
CA GLN A 1101 -18.03 15.15 21.19
C GLN A 1101 -17.46 14.52 19.91
N ALA A 1102 -18.28 14.37 18.85
CA ALA A 1102 -17.84 13.83 17.55
C ALA A 1102 -16.72 14.67 16.92
N LEU A 1103 -16.83 15.99 16.98
CA LEU A 1103 -15.83 16.93 16.51
C LEU A 1103 -14.68 17.16 17.53
N ARG A 1104 -14.70 16.49 18.70
CA ARG A 1104 -13.72 16.64 19.79
C ARG A 1104 -13.55 18.10 20.24
N LEU A 1105 -14.65 18.85 20.29
CA LEU A 1105 -14.73 20.24 20.74
C LEU A 1105 -15.15 20.31 22.23
N PRO A 1106 -14.80 21.37 22.98
CA PRO A 1106 -15.25 21.54 24.37
C PRO A 1106 -16.79 21.51 24.52
N ARG A 1107 -17.32 21.01 25.65
CA ARG A 1107 -18.77 21.04 25.95
C ARG A 1107 -19.36 22.46 25.96
N SER A 1108 -18.53 23.48 26.19
CA SER A 1108 -18.88 24.91 26.11
C SER A 1108 -18.88 25.50 24.69
N THR A 1109 -18.71 24.68 23.65
CA THR A 1109 -18.71 25.13 22.26
C THR A 1109 -20.12 25.51 21.83
N THR A 1110 -20.29 26.78 21.45
CA THR A 1110 -21.53 27.36 20.92
C THR A 1110 -21.88 26.82 19.52
N CYS A 1111 -23.18 26.79 19.20
CA CYS A 1111 -23.71 26.44 17.87
C CYS A 1111 -23.00 27.17 16.70
N GLN A 1112 -22.72 28.47 16.83
CA GLN A 1112 -22.01 29.28 15.82
C GLN A 1112 -20.63 28.72 15.47
N LYS A 1113 -19.79 28.42 16.46
CA LYS A 1113 -18.46 27.80 16.24
C LYS A 1113 -18.56 26.42 15.60
N GLN A 1114 -19.60 25.66 15.91
CA GLN A 1114 -19.85 24.36 15.28
C GLN A 1114 -20.27 24.53 13.80
N MET A 1115 -21.01 25.60 13.47
CA MET A 1115 -21.31 25.99 12.09
C MET A 1115 -20.05 26.39 11.32
N GLU A 1116 -19.14 27.17 11.92
CA GLU A 1116 -17.88 27.56 11.29
C GLU A 1116 -16.96 26.35 11.00
N GLU A 1117 -16.94 25.36 11.90
CA GLU A 1117 -16.15 24.12 11.76
C GLU A 1117 -16.74 23.13 10.73
N LEU A 1118 -18.06 23.15 10.49
CA LEU A 1118 -18.75 22.24 9.55
C LEU A 1118 -19.02 22.89 8.18
N LEU A 1119 -19.44 24.15 8.15
CA LEU A 1119 -19.80 24.91 6.95
C LEU A 1119 -18.96 26.20 6.78
N PRO A 1120 -17.62 26.11 6.69
CA PRO A 1120 -16.78 27.27 6.42
C PRO A 1120 -17.06 27.88 5.03
N ALA A 1121 -16.64 29.13 4.82
CA ALA A 1121 -16.85 29.87 3.56
C ALA A 1121 -15.87 29.43 2.45
N LYS A 1122 -15.97 28.16 2.03
CA LYS A 1122 -15.18 27.54 0.95
C LYS A 1122 -15.96 26.39 0.30
N ASP A 1123 -15.37 25.72 -0.69
CA ASP A 1123 -15.87 24.42 -1.13
C ASP A 1123 -15.59 23.37 -0.04
N ILE A 1124 -16.63 22.61 0.35
CA ILE A 1124 -16.57 21.65 1.46
C ILE A 1124 -16.86 20.25 0.92
N GLN A 1125 -15.93 19.32 1.09
CA GLN A 1125 -16.16 17.91 0.76
C GLN A 1125 -17.25 17.33 1.68
N ALA A 1126 -18.27 16.74 1.07
CA ALA A 1126 -19.39 16.09 1.71
C ALA A 1126 -19.72 14.78 0.97
N LEU A 1127 -20.74 14.06 1.40
CA LEU A 1127 -21.25 12.89 0.72
C LEU A 1127 -22.74 12.68 0.98
N PHE A 1128 -23.41 11.95 0.10
CA PHE A 1128 -24.73 11.39 0.33
C PHE A 1128 -24.76 9.89 0.03
N VAL A 1129 -25.89 9.24 0.28
CA VAL A 1129 -26.09 7.79 0.05
C VAL A 1129 -27.13 7.60 -1.06
N SER A 1130 -26.86 6.70 -2.01
CA SER A 1130 -27.76 6.41 -3.13
C SER A 1130 -27.94 4.90 -3.32
N GLU A 1131 -29.14 4.47 -3.73
CA GLU A 1131 -29.48 3.07 -4.02
C GLU A 1131 -29.18 2.76 -5.49
N LEU A 1132 -28.21 1.87 -5.73
CA LEU A 1132 -27.89 1.36 -7.07
C LEU A 1132 -28.40 -0.07 -7.26
N PHE A 1133 -28.85 -0.37 -8.49
CA PHE A 1133 -29.23 -1.71 -8.90
C PHE A 1133 -28.07 -2.36 -9.68
N LYS A 1134 -27.53 -3.47 -9.17
CA LYS A 1134 -26.43 -4.20 -9.80
C LYS A 1134 -26.60 -5.71 -9.60
N ASP A 1135 -26.39 -6.49 -10.66
CA ASP A 1135 -26.41 -7.96 -10.63
C ASP A 1135 -27.67 -8.57 -9.96
N GLY A 1136 -28.83 -7.93 -10.20
CA GLY A 1136 -30.13 -8.35 -9.64
C GLY A 1136 -30.35 -7.97 -8.16
N ARG A 1137 -29.45 -7.21 -7.54
CA ARG A 1137 -29.53 -6.78 -6.14
C ARG A 1137 -29.49 -5.25 -6.01
N LYS A 1138 -30.15 -4.74 -4.97
CA LYS A 1138 -30.10 -3.33 -4.55
C LYS A 1138 -28.95 -3.15 -3.57
N MET A 1139 -28.10 -2.15 -3.79
CA MET A 1139 -26.94 -1.83 -2.96
C MET A 1139 -26.90 -0.34 -2.59
N LEU A 1140 -26.46 -0.01 -1.38
CA LEU A 1140 -26.24 1.37 -0.94
C LEU A 1140 -24.80 1.79 -1.22
N VAL A 1141 -24.62 2.90 -1.93
CA VAL A 1141 -23.30 3.42 -2.30
C VAL A 1141 -23.20 4.88 -1.91
N ARG A 1142 -22.11 5.25 -1.23
CA ARG A 1142 -21.78 6.66 -0.93
C ARG A 1142 -21.40 7.38 -2.21
N LYS A 1143 -21.92 8.60 -2.39
CA LYS A 1143 -21.52 9.53 -3.44
C LYS A 1143 -20.86 10.71 -2.75
N GLU A 1144 -19.55 10.84 -2.88
CA GLU A 1144 -18.84 12.05 -2.46
C GLU A 1144 -19.28 13.22 -3.38
N VAL A 1145 -19.29 14.46 -2.85
CA VAL A 1145 -19.76 15.72 -3.50
C VAL A 1145 -19.08 16.92 -2.84
N TYR A 1146 -19.21 18.12 -3.41
CA TYR A 1146 -18.71 19.37 -2.81
C TYR A 1146 -19.84 20.39 -2.59
N ILE A 1147 -20.02 20.81 -1.33
CA ILE A 1147 -20.92 21.92 -0.99
C ILE A 1147 -20.25 23.23 -1.40
N LYS A 1148 -20.87 23.96 -2.31
CA LYS A 1148 -20.35 25.21 -2.88
C LYS A 1148 -20.71 26.37 -1.94
N ASN A 1149 -19.96 26.52 -0.84
CA ASN A 1149 -20.23 27.53 0.21
C ASN A 1149 -19.22 28.69 0.25
N GLY A 1150 -18.29 28.74 -0.72
CA GLY A 1150 -17.35 29.84 -0.91
C GLY A 1150 -17.73 30.76 -2.08
N ASP A 1151 -16.71 31.22 -2.81
CA ASP A 1151 -16.79 32.02 -4.04
C ASP A 1151 -17.78 31.45 -5.09
N LYS A 1152 -17.83 30.12 -5.21
CA LYS A 1152 -18.68 29.41 -6.20
C LYS A 1152 -20.16 29.35 -5.84
N LYS A 1153 -20.56 29.77 -4.62
CA LYS A 1153 -21.95 29.66 -4.13
C LYS A 1153 -22.95 30.32 -5.07
N ALA A 1154 -22.76 31.60 -5.37
CA ALA A 1154 -23.62 32.36 -6.28
C ALA A 1154 -23.58 31.85 -7.75
N GLY A 1155 -22.57 31.07 -8.13
CA GLY A 1155 -22.54 30.34 -9.40
C GLY A 1155 -23.48 29.12 -9.38
N CYS A 1156 -23.41 28.34 -8.30
CA CYS A 1156 -24.25 27.16 -8.07
C CYS A 1156 -25.73 27.55 -7.95
N GLU A 1157 -26.05 28.59 -7.18
CA GLU A 1157 -27.44 29.04 -6.97
C GLU A 1157 -28.09 29.57 -8.25
N ARG A 1158 -27.36 30.31 -9.10
CA ARG A 1158 -27.90 30.84 -10.37
C ARG A 1158 -28.29 29.77 -11.40
N ASP A 1159 -27.73 28.56 -11.31
CA ASP A 1159 -28.09 27.47 -12.22
C ASP A 1159 -29.53 26.97 -12.00
N ALA A 1160 -30.17 27.26 -10.86
CA ALA A 1160 -31.58 26.92 -10.60
C ALA A 1160 -32.59 27.59 -11.54
N LEU A 1161 -32.26 28.70 -12.21
CA LEU A 1161 -33.12 29.29 -13.24
C LEU A 1161 -33.30 28.39 -14.48
N LYS A 1162 -32.51 27.31 -14.59
CA LYS A 1162 -32.59 26.31 -15.66
C LYS A 1162 -33.45 25.10 -15.27
N ALA A 1163 -34.01 25.09 -14.06
CA ALA A 1163 -34.88 24.02 -13.60
C ALA A 1163 -36.25 24.08 -14.32
N PRO A 1164 -36.86 22.94 -14.70
CA PRO A 1164 -38.15 22.92 -15.36
C PRO A 1164 -39.24 23.64 -14.55
N GLY A 1165 -39.93 24.60 -15.17
CA GLY A 1165 -40.96 25.42 -14.55
C GLY A 1165 -40.46 26.68 -13.83
N TYR A 1166 -39.14 26.90 -13.71
CA TYR A 1166 -38.55 28.11 -13.13
C TYR A 1166 -38.05 29.11 -14.18
N GLU A 1167 -38.29 28.87 -15.47
CA GLU A 1167 -37.72 29.66 -16.59
C GLU A 1167 -38.23 31.11 -16.64
N LYS A 1168 -39.30 31.42 -15.88
CA LYS A 1168 -39.92 32.75 -15.77
C LYS A 1168 -39.60 33.49 -14.47
N VAL A 1169 -38.85 32.86 -13.56
CA VAL A 1169 -38.45 33.47 -12.27
C VAL A 1169 -37.48 34.62 -12.56
N LYS A 1170 -37.76 35.81 -12.02
CA LYS A 1170 -36.97 37.02 -12.28
C LYS A 1170 -35.81 37.19 -11.30
N ASP A 1171 -36.03 36.84 -10.04
CA ASP A 1171 -35.02 36.87 -8.98
C ASP A 1171 -34.82 35.46 -8.43
N ILE A 1172 -33.60 34.94 -8.54
CA ILE A 1172 -33.28 33.60 -8.07
C ILE A 1172 -33.49 33.41 -6.56
N SER A 1173 -33.42 34.47 -5.77
CA SER A 1173 -33.66 34.43 -4.32
C SER A 1173 -35.12 34.15 -3.95
N GLU A 1174 -36.05 34.29 -4.89
CA GLU A 1174 -37.47 33.91 -4.73
C GLU A 1174 -37.68 32.39 -4.70
N VAL A 1175 -36.73 31.59 -5.21
CA VAL A 1175 -36.78 30.12 -5.25
C VAL A 1175 -35.64 29.45 -4.48
N VAL A 1176 -34.41 29.96 -4.62
CA VAL A 1176 -33.25 29.51 -3.84
C VAL A 1176 -33.08 30.44 -2.65
N THR A 1177 -33.76 30.07 -1.57
CA THR A 1177 -33.73 30.80 -0.31
C THR A 1177 -32.44 30.52 0.50
N PRO A 1178 -32.12 31.34 1.52
CA PRO A 1178 -31.01 31.07 2.45
C PRO A 1178 -31.08 29.73 3.20
N ARG A 1179 -32.18 28.97 3.10
CA ARG A 1179 -32.30 27.62 3.67
C ARG A 1179 -31.53 26.58 2.86
N PHE A 1180 -31.09 26.86 1.62
CA PHE A 1180 -30.42 25.86 0.80
C PHE A 1180 -28.89 25.85 0.94
N LEU A 1181 -28.33 24.63 0.86
CA LEU A 1181 -26.96 24.32 0.46
C LEU A 1181 -26.99 23.83 -0.99
N CYS A 1182 -25.95 24.14 -1.78
CA CYS A 1182 -25.87 23.76 -3.19
C CYS A 1182 -24.66 22.84 -3.44
N THR A 1183 -24.90 21.70 -4.09
CA THR A 1183 -23.89 20.74 -4.59
C THR A 1183 -24.09 20.51 -6.09
N GLY A 1184 -23.32 19.62 -6.70
CA GLY A 1184 -23.47 19.31 -8.13
C GLY A 1184 -22.66 20.22 -9.06
N GLY A 1185 -22.68 19.88 -10.34
CA GLY A 1185 -21.89 20.50 -11.41
C GLY A 1185 -20.39 20.19 -11.36
N VAL A 1186 -19.62 20.86 -12.22
CA VAL A 1186 -18.27 20.40 -12.65
C VAL A 1186 -17.05 21.13 -12.07
N SER A 1187 -17.23 21.94 -11.03
CA SER A 1187 -16.13 22.71 -10.40
C SER A 1187 -16.33 22.81 -8.89
N PRO A 1188 -15.32 22.49 -8.05
CA PRO A 1188 -13.94 22.17 -8.41
C PRO A 1188 -13.74 20.78 -9.04
N TYR A 1189 -14.71 19.87 -8.87
CA TYR A 1189 -14.74 18.53 -9.47
C TYR A 1189 -16.12 18.24 -10.06
N SER A 1190 -16.27 17.13 -10.78
CA SER A 1190 -17.56 16.66 -11.32
C SER A 1190 -18.36 15.92 -10.26
N ASP A 1191 -19.08 16.68 -9.44
CA ASP A 1191 -20.00 16.16 -8.42
C ASP A 1191 -21.09 15.24 -9.05
N PRO A 1192 -21.35 14.05 -8.49
CA PRO A 1192 -22.48 13.22 -8.87
C PRO A 1192 -23.81 13.76 -8.33
N ASN A 1193 -24.85 13.80 -9.17
CA ASN A 1193 -26.19 14.20 -8.75
C ASN A 1193 -26.99 13.07 -8.07
N THR A 1194 -28.00 13.51 -7.32
CA THR A 1194 -29.04 12.74 -6.64
C THR A 1194 -30.10 12.24 -7.64
N CYS A 1195 -30.67 11.07 -7.35
CA CYS A 1195 -31.86 10.56 -8.03
C CYS A 1195 -33.13 10.87 -7.22
N LYS A 1196 -34.31 10.84 -7.85
CA LYS A 1196 -35.61 10.94 -7.13
C LYS A 1196 -35.75 9.96 -5.97
N GLY A 1197 -35.22 8.73 -6.12
CA GLY A 1197 -35.21 7.73 -5.05
C GLY A 1197 -34.26 8.04 -3.89
N ASP A 1198 -33.35 9.00 -4.04
CA ASP A 1198 -32.43 9.48 -3.01
C ASP A 1198 -33.00 10.70 -2.23
N SER A 1199 -34.10 11.31 -2.71
CA SER A 1199 -34.76 12.45 -2.06
C SER A 1199 -35.10 12.20 -0.59
N GLY A 1200 -34.92 13.21 0.25
CA GLY A 1200 -35.03 13.11 1.70
C GLY A 1200 -33.83 12.47 2.39
N GLY A 1201 -32.87 11.91 1.66
CA GLY A 1201 -31.64 11.35 2.22
C GLY A 1201 -30.74 12.41 2.88
N PRO A 1202 -29.80 11.99 3.75
CA PRO A 1202 -28.87 12.88 4.42
C PRO A 1202 -27.74 13.37 3.51
N LEU A 1203 -27.45 14.67 3.57
CA LEU A 1203 -26.17 15.25 3.14
C LEU A 1203 -25.21 15.31 4.34
N ILE A 1204 -24.05 14.67 4.21
CA ILE A 1204 -23.18 14.27 5.32
C ILE A 1204 -21.77 14.85 5.15
N ILE A 1205 -21.18 15.31 6.24
CA ILE A 1205 -19.74 15.60 6.35
C ILE A 1205 -19.08 14.50 7.18
N HIS A 1206 -18.01 13.91 6.65
CA HIS A 1206 -17.17 12.95 7.37
C HIS A 1206 -15.94 13.67 7.94
N LYS A 1207 -15.80 13.70 9.27
CA LYS A 1207 -14.74 14.46 9.96
C LYS A 1207 -14.36 13.80 11.29
N ARG A 1208 -13.05 13.70 11.58
CA ARG A 1208 -12.48 13.06 12.79
C ARG A 1208 -12.99 11.63 13.05
N SER A 1209 -13.21 10.87 11.97
CA SER A 1209 -13.78 9.51 11.96
C SER A 1209 -15.25 9.42 12.41
N ARG A 1210 -16.02 10.51 12.24
CA ARG A 1210 -17.44 10.60 12.55
C ARG A 1210 -18.23 11.20 11.39
N PHE A 1211 -19.51 10.86 11.29
CA PHE A 1211 -20.41 11.30 10.23
C PHE A 1211 -21.50 12.22 10.78
N ILE A 1212 -21.54 13.46 10.29
CA ILE A 1212 -22.44 14.52 10.74
C ILE A 1212 -23.35 14.93 9.59
N GLN A 1213 -24.67 14.89 9.79
CA GLN A 1213 -25.62 15.40 8.81
C GLN A 1213 -25.65 16.93 8.86
N VAL A 1214 -25.50 17.58 7.71
CA VAL A 1214 -25.60 19.05 7.58
C VAL A 1214 -26.75 19.50 6.68
N GLY A 1215 -27.33 18.58 5.90
CA GLY A 1215 -28.50 18.86 5.10
C GLY A 1215 -29.42 17.65 4.84
N VAL A 1216 -30.58 17.94 4.26
CA VAL A 1216 -31.54 16.96 3.72
C VAL A 1216 -31.66 17.20 2.21
N ILE A 1217 -31.51 16.15 1.40
CA ILE A 1217 -31.69 16.21 -0.05
C ILE A 1217 -33.13 16.63 -0.36
N SER A 1218 -33.30 17.75 -1.06
CA SER A 1218 -34.61 18.31 -1.37
C SER A 1218 -34.93 18.18 -2.86
N TRP A 1219 -34.24 18.91 -3.73
CA TRP A 1219 -34.54 18.92 -5.17
C TRP A 1219 -33.30 19.18 -6.02
N GLY A 1220 -33.37 18.86 -7.32
CA GLY A 1220 -32.27 19.05 -8.27
C GLY A 1220 -32.72 19.73 -9.55
N VAL A 1221 -31.83 20.47 -10.20
CA VAL A 1221 -32.09 21.24 -11.43
C VAL A 1221 -32.39 20.33 -12.63
N VAL A 1222 -31.78 19.14 -12.66
CA VAL A 1222 -31.89 18.18 -13.77
C VAL A 1222 -32.17 16.79 -13.22
N ASP A 1223 -33.27 16.17 -13.65
CA ASP A 1223 -33.56 14.76 -13.37
C ASP A 1223 -32.69 13.85 -14.24
N VAL A 1224 -31.53 13.49 -13.70
CA VAL A 1224 -30.54 12.62 -14.35
C VAL A 1224 -30.83 11.12 -14.17
N CYS A 1225 -31.94 10.71 -13.54
CA CYS A 1225 -32.20 9.32 -13.17
C CYS A 1225 -33.52 8.76 -13.72
N ARG A 1226 -33.72 8.86 -15.03
CA ARG A 1226 -34.87 8.23 -15.72
C ARG A 1226 -34.74 6.69 -15.73
N ASP A 1227 -35.85 6.00 -15.53
CA ASP A 1227 -35.96 4.53 -15.56
C ASP A 1227 -34.95 3.77 -14.68
N GLN A 1228 -34.64 4.33 -13.50
CA GLN A 1228 -33.68 3.79 -12.52
C GLN A 1228 -32.24 3.64 -13.06
N ARG A 1229 -31.90 4.31 -14.17
CA ARG A 1229 -30.53 4.37 -14.72
C ARG A 1229 -30.05 5.83 -14.71
N ARG A 1230 -28.83 6.05 -14.22
CA ARG A 1230 -28.19 7.38 -14.28
C ARG A 1230 -27.86 7.69 -15.74
N GLN A 1231 -28.22 8.90 -16.18
CA GLN A 1231 -27.91 9.39 -17.52
C GLN A 1231 -26.39 9.48 -17.69
N GLN A 1232 -25.93 9.06 -18.87
CA GLN A 1232 -24.50 9.02 -19.19
C GLN A 1232 -23.91 10.44 -19.25
N TYR A 1233 -24.65 11.38 -19.84
CA TYR A 1233 -24.27 12.78 -19.95
C TYR A 1233 -25.11 13.66 -19.01
N VAL A 1234 -24.45 14.27 -18.02
CA VAL A 1234 -25.05 15.18 -17.05
C VAL A 1234 -24.64 16.62 -17.37
N PRO A 1235 -25.57 17.58 -17.52
CA PRO A 1235 -25.22 18.97 -17.80
C PRO A 1235 -24.41 19.61 -16.69
N ALA A 1236 -23.45 20.48 -17.02
CA ALA A 1236 -22.62 21.19 -16.04
C ALA A 1236 -23.39 22.09 -15.04
N HIS A 1237 -24.66 22.40 -15.36
CA HIS A 1237 -25.60 23.15 -14.52
C HIS A 1237 -26.56 22.24 -13.72
N ALA A 1238 -26.39 20.93 -13.73
CA ALA A 1238 -27.10 20.01 -12.86
C ALA A 1238 -26.62 20.22 -11.41
N ARG A 1239 -27.32 21.08 -10.68
CA ARG A 1239 -27.09 21.32 -9.25
C ARG A 1239 -28.16 20.61 -8.43
N ASP A 1240 -27.78 20.25 -7.22
CA ASP A 1240 -28.70 19.70 -6.22
C ASP A 1240 -28.75 20.63 -5.01
N PHE A 1241 -29.96 20.86 -4.52
CA PHE A 1241 -30.27 21.75 -3.42
C PHE A 1241 -30.75 20.95 -2.21
N HIS A 1242 -30.18 21.28 -1.05
CA HIS A 1242 -30.37 20.55 0.20
C HIS A 1242 -30.76 21.53 1.30
N ILE A 1243 -31.74 21.20 2.15
CA ILE A 1243 -32.11 22.08 3.27
C ILE A 1243 -30.99 22.05 4.31
N ASN A 1244 -30.37 23.20 4.55
CA ASN A 1244 -29.36 23.45 5.58
C ASN A 1244 -29.97 23.26 6.96
N LEU A 1245 -29.51 22.26 7.72
CA LEU A 1245 -30.07 21.97 9.03
C LEU A 1245 -29.88 23.13 10.03
N PHE A 1246 -28.82 23.92 9.92
CA PHE A 1246 -28.62 25.11 10.75
C PHE A 1246 -29.75 26.15 10.61
N GLN A 1247 -30.46 26.18 9.48
CA GLN A 1247 -31.56 27.12 9.22
C GLN A 1247 -32.93 26.64 9.72
N VAL A 1248 -33.03 25.38 10.17
CA VAL A 1248 -34.25 24.76 10.73
C VAL A 1248 -34.06 24.27 12.17
N LEU A 1249 -32.91 24.56 12.80
CA LEU A 1249 -32.59 24.19 14.18
C LEU A 1249 -33.67 24.53 15.22
N PRO A 1250 -34.37 25.70 15.19
CA PRO A 1250 -35.40 25.98 16.18
C PRO A 1250 -36.55 24.97 16.16
N TRP A 1251 -36.93 24.49 14.97
CA TRP A 1251 -37.98 23.48 14.81
C TRP A 1251 -37.48 22.07 15.16
N LEU A 1252 -36.25 21.72 14.76
CA LEU A 1252 -35.64 20.45 15.17
C LEU A 1252 -35.50 20.35 16.69
N LYS A 1253 -35.06 21.44 17.35
CA LYS A 1253 -34.93 21.52 18.81
C LYS A 1253 -36.29 21.37 19.49
N ASP A 1254 -37.33 22.07 19.02
CA ASP A 1254 -38.71 21.95 19.52
C ASP A 1254 -39.27 20.52 19.38
N LYS A 1255 -39.09 19.86 18.22
CA LYS A 1255 -39.65 18.51 17.98
C LYS A 1255 -38.84 17.36 18.58
N LEU A 1256 -37.55 17.54 18.82
CA LEU A 1256 -36.64 16.51 19.35
C LEU A 1256 -36.16 16.80 20.78
N GLN A 1257 -36.76 17.75 21.49
CA GLN A 1257 -36.39 18.13 22.87
C GLN A 1257 -36.47 16.98 23.90
N HIS A 1258 -37.24 15.94 23.61
CA HIS A 1258 -37.44 14.77 24.48
C HIS A 1258 -36.66 13.52 24.04
N GLU A 1259 -35.78 13.64 23.05
CA GLU A 1259 -35.05 12.52 22.43
C GLU A 1259 -33.59 12.41 22.93
N ASP A 1260 -33.25 13.03 24.06
CA ASP A 1260 -31.92 13.04 24.70
C ASP A 1260 -30.75 13.44 23.78
N LEU A 1261 -31.03 14.26 22.75
CA LEU A 1261 -30.03 14.72 21.76
C LEU A 1261 -29.19 15.92 22.23
N ASP A 1262 -29.49 16.49 23.40
CA ASP A 1262 -28.68 17.52 24.07
C ASP A 1262 -28.33 18.73 23.16
N PHE A 1263 -29.36 19.41 22.62
CA PHE A 1263 -29.21 20.61 21.78
C PHE A 1263 -28.66 21.82 22.56
N LEU A 1264 -27.71 22.53 21.94
CA LEU A 1264 -27.03 23.73 22.45
C LEU A 1264 -27.95 24.95 22.57
#